data_AF-A0A1J7IEI9-F1
#
_entry.id   AF-A0A1J7IEI9-F1
#
_cell.length_a   1.000
_cell.length_b   1.000
_cell.length_c   1.000
_cell.angle_alpha   90.00
_cell.angle_beta   90.00
_cell.angle_gamma   90.00
#
_symmetry.space_group_name_H-M   'P 1'
#
loop_
_entity.id
_entity.type
_entity.pdbx_description
1 polymer ?
#
loop_
_entity_poly.entity_id
_entity_poly.type
_entity_poly.pdbx_seq_one_letter_code
_entity_poly.pdbx_strand_id
1 'polypeptide(L)'
;MAPSVDSQCRKKVAIVGSGSAGIAALWALNRTHHDVYLYEAAARLGGHTNTVEWKFGKYKTLVDTGFTLMNTAAYPNFLNFLEKVHVRTAPAELAVVISRDQDIFEWAGTNPGAIFRHRRNLLSPRMWRMVFDITRFNLFALDVLISDDIDTRSARRSSAEHRVSAQETIGQYLDREGYSDAFRDYYLIPMTSAVWSMSPGKYSLELPAVTLIRSLWNHRLLSMISSRPQWLTIPEGSKAYVDAVMRGFPSNHRFLNTAVRAVTNDDDGRVRLHLDGGRSEIYDHVILATHGDQAYSIIEGSATPEEMEIMSKFRTLASTAILHADASFMPRSRKTWSSWNSPTRSSPRSSPSNMGQVSLTYNMNILQHIPEHIFGNVLVTLSPHHDVDPKTVQGRYEYGHPLYNVSTSRAQQGLARIQNTRGISYAGAWTRFGLLEDGFTSGLYVAQEHLGAKLPFRFTGSTLSHGKKPELGLVDLVLRLLIVMVQVLLVEVIDRAVESYRAKTSRLRNAHVDGWSGTMKHKKVYPESTGQRSEMRSCRDPAAAAARCHNLRDSLLQRLDTSAHHETANFSTPHKHDLNLDEFQFTRRLAASRDDIYELRHVGPCRPASSSSAADKQHAAGVRMDQMRAVYKQRNRTTMFYTLSIILGTVAFSYGSVPFYKMICQTTGWGGQPVRAPGHGGASDDGDLTSRLQPVEGAKRIRVTFNASVSDVLPWKFVPQQREVRVLPGETALAFYTATNKSDQDIIGVATYSVTPGQVAPYFSKIQCFCFEEQRLNAGETVDMPVFFYLDPDMLNDLNMKGIETVTLSYTFFKAKYDNNGNFKAIAQS
;
A
#
# COMPACT_ATOMS: atom_id res chain seq x y z
N MET A 1 39.12 45.19 14.81
CA MET A 1 39.19 44.04 13.89
C MET A 1 37.79 43.77 13.36
N ALA A 2 37.64 43.51 12.06
CA ALA A 2 36.40 42.93 11.53
C ALA A 2 36.34 41.44 11.90
N PRO A 3 35.16 40.82 12.05
CA PRO A 3 35.05 39.38 12.21
C PRO A 3 35.61 38.68 10.97
N SER A 4 36.39 37.61 11.18
CA SER A 4 36.95 36.81 10.09
C SER A 4 35.83 36.15 9.28
N VAL A 5 35.83 36.37 7.97
CA VAL A 5 34.97 35.61 7.04
C VAL A 5 35.41 34.16 7.07
N ASP A 6 34.54 33.26 7.53
CA ASP A 6 34.75 31.82 7.48
C ASP A 6 34.79 31.38 6.02
N SER A 7 35.99 31.15 5.51
CA SER A 7 36.27 31.03 4.08
C SER A 7 35.94 29.63 3.55
N GLN A 8 34.65 29.32 3.46
CA GLN A 8 34.18 28.21 2.65
C GLN A 8 34.70 28.38 1.21
N CYS A 9 35.41 27.37 0.69
CA CYS A 9 36.10 27.49 -0.59
C CYS A 9 35.11 27.40 -1.75
N ARG A 10 35.13 28.41 -2.64
CA ARG A 10 34.32 28.47 -3.86
C ARG A 10 34.73 27.37 -4.83
N LYS A 11 33.89 26.32 -4.90
CA LYS A 11 33.99 25.25 -5.89
C LYS A 11 33.29 25.63 -7.20
N LYS A 12 33.85 25.17 -8.32
CA LYS A 12 33.20 25.05 -9.62
C LYS A 12 32.47 23.70 -9.70
N VAL A 13 31.15 23.72 -9.80
CA VAL A 13 30.27 22.54 -9.69
C VAL A 13 29.53 22.27 -10.99
N ALA A 14 29.63 21.06 -11.54
CA ALA A 14 28.77 20.61 -12.64
C ALA A 14 27.56 19.80 -12.12
N ILE A 15 26.40 20.05 -12.70
CA ILE A 15 25.20 19.22 -12.55
C ILE A 15 24.88 18.61 -13.91
N VAL A 16 24.82 17.28 -13.98
CA VAL A 16 24.58 16.52 -15.21
C VAL A 16 23.17 15.93 -15.16
N GLY A 17 22.29 16.38 -16.04
CA GLY A 17 20.87 16.04 -16.08
C GLY A 17 20.01 17.07 -15.34
N SER A 18 18.95 17.55 -16.01
CA SER A 18 18.02 18.57 -15.49
C SER A 18 16.69 18.00 -14.98
N GLY A 19 16.69 16.73 -14.55
CA GLY A 19 15.55 16.11 -13.86
C GLY A 19 15.26 16.75 -12.50
N SER A 20 14.28 16.22 -11.77
CA SER A 20 13.90 16.76 -10.44
C SER A 20 15.09 16.86 -9.47
N ALA A 21 16.00 15.88 -9.50
CA ALA A 21 17.25 15.91 -8.72
C ALA A 21 18.20 17.05 -9.13
N GLY A 22 18.41 17.25 -10.43
CA GLY A 22 19.30 18.30 -10.94
C GLY A 22 18.78 19.71 -10.64
N ILE A 23 17.47 19.92 -10.82
CA ILE A 23 16.82 21.21 -10.51
C ILE A 23 16.78 21.47 -8.99
N ALA A 24 16.63 20.43 -8.16
CA ALA A 24 16.71 20.57 -6.70
C ALA A 24 18.11 20.98 -6.24
N ALA A 25 19.15 20.27 -6.72
CA ALA A 25 20.54 20.59 -6.41
C ALA A 25 20.89 22.01 -6.89
N LEU A 26 20.48 22.37 -8.12
CA LEU A 26 20.67 23.70 -8.68
C LEU A 26 20.03 24.79 -7.81
N TRP A 27 18.76 24.62 -7.42
CA TRP A 27 18.04 25.61 -6.62
C TRP A 27 18.64 25.81 -5.22
N ALA A 28 19.17 24.75 -4.61
CA ALA A 28 19.87 24.82 -3.35
C ALA A 28 21.24 25.53 -3.50
N LEU A 29 22.02 25.16 -4.52
CA LEU A 29 23.37 25.68 -4.74
C LEU A 29 23.40 27.12 -5.30
N ASN A 30 22.37 27.55 -6.05
CA ASN A 30 22.24 28.92 -6.57
C ASN A 30 22.02 30.00 -5.49
N ARG A 31 22.02 29.61 -4.20
CA ARG A 31 22.08 30.51 -3.03
C ARG A 31 23.42 30.46 -2.28
N THR A 32 24.39 29.71 -2.79
CA THR A 32 25.73 29.57 -2.21
C THR A 32 26.74 30.43 -2.97
N HIS A 33 28.01 30.36 -2.55
CA HIS A 33 29.14 31.05 -3.17
C HIS A 33 29.82 30.19 -4.27
N HIS A 34 29.22 29.06 -4.68
CA HIS A 34 29.77 28.14 -5.68
C HIS A 34 29.34 28.48 -7.11
N ASP A 35 30.20 28.21 -8.09
CA ASP A 35 29.87 28.40 -9.52
C ASP A 35 29.22 27.14 -10.09
N VAL A 36 27.89 27.17 -10.21
CA VAL A 36 27.10 26.02 -10.68
C VAL A 36 26.87 26.09 -12.19
N TYR A 37 27.07 24.96 -12.87
CA TYR A 37 26.84 24.78 -14.31
C TYR A 37 25.91 23.59 -14.54
N LEU A 38 24.90 23.74 -15.39
CA LEU A 38 23.92 22.71 -15.70
C LEU A 38 24.10 22.18 -17.13
N TYR A 39 24.30 20.87 -17.25
CA TYR A 39 24.36 20.13 -18.51
C TYR A 39 23.10 19.29 -18.70
N GLU A 40 22.51 19.36 -19.90
CA GLU A 40 21.35 18.58 -20.30
C GLU A 40 21.55 18.07 -21.74
N ALA A 41 21.32 16.77 -21.94
CA ALA A 41 21.46 16.11 -23.24
C ALA A 41 20.29 16.45 -24.17
N ALA A 42 19.11 16.76 -23.63
CA ALA A 42 17.93 17.15 -24.39
C ALA A 42 17.91 18.64 -24.78
N ALA A 43 17.04 18.99 -25.73
CA ALA A 43 16.72 20.36 -26.11
C ALA A 43 15.83 21.10 -25.08
N ARG A 44 15.41 20.43 -24.00
CA ARG A 44 14.52 20.95 -22.95
C ARG A 44 15.01 20.55 -21.56
N LEU A 45 14.62 21.32 -20.56
CA LEU A 45 14.85 20.97 -19.16
C LEU A 45 13.75 20.04 -18.60
N GLY A 46 13.99 19.47 -17.41
CA GLY A 46 12.98 18.86 -16.55
C GLY A 46 12.93 17.33 -16.54
N GLY A 47 13.45 16.65 -17.57
CA GLY A 47 13.37 15.18 -17.68
C GLY A 47 11.90 14.70 -17.69
N HIS A 48 11.49 13.91 -16.69
CA HIS A 48 10.09 13.47 -16.52
C HIS A 48 9.10 14.59 -16.20
N THR A 49 9.57 15.75 -15.75
CA THR A 49 8.79 16.99 -15.69
C THR A 49 8.65 17.49 -17.14
N ASN A 50 7.49 17.24 -17.75
CA ASN A 50 7.25 17.50 -19.17
C ASN A 50 5.81 17.96 -19.43
N THR A 51 5.63 19.28 -19.38
CA THR A 51 4.41 19.98 -19.79
C THR A 51 4.48 20.35 -21.27
N VAL A 52 3.43 20.05 -22.03
CA VAL A 52 3.34 20.27 -23.48
C VAL A 52 2.03 20.97 -23.87
N GLU A 53 1.99 21.58 -25.06
CA GLU A 53 0.79 22.29 -25.57
C GLU A 53 -0.19 21.32 -26.26
N TRP A 54 -1.40 21.21 -25.73
CA TRP A 54 -2.55 20.56 -26.38
C TRP A 54 -3.37 21.59 -27.16
N LYS A 55 -3.82 21.21 -28.36
CA LYS A 55 -4.60 22.06 -29.27
C LYS A 55 -5.97 21.45 -29.54
N PHE A 56 -7.03 22.25 -29.45
CA PHE A 56 -8.37 21.85 -29.89
C PHE A 56 -9.03 22.97 -30.69
N GLY A 57 -9.05 22.81 -32.02
CA GLY A 57 -9.43 23.88 -32.93
C GLY A 57 -8.55 25.12 -32.74
N LYS A 58 -9.15 26.23 -32.31
CA LYS A 58 -8.45 27.48 -31.97
C LYS A 58 -7.94 27.57 -30.52
N TYR A 59 -8.36 26.65 -29.65
CA TYR A 59 -8.04 26.68 -28.22
C TYR A 59 -6.74 25.92 -27.93
N LYS A 60 -6.01 26.39 -26.91
CA LYS A 60 -4.76 25.81 -26.43
C LYS A 60 -4.78 25.66 -24.91
N THR A 61 -4.18 24.60 -24.39
CA THR A 61 -3.90 24.41 -22.96
C THR A 61 -2.56 23.72 -22.77
N LEU A 62 -2.00 23.83 -21.57
CA LEU A 62 -0.86 23.04 -21.14
C LEU A 62 -1.33 21.71 -20.54
N VAL A 63 -0.56 20.65 -20.74
CA VAL A 63 -0.84 19.29 -20.26
C VAL A 63 0.46 18.64 -19.79
N ASP A 64 0.46 18.06 -18.60
CA ASP A 64 1.57 17.23 -18.13
C ASP A 64 1.47 15.81 -18.67
N THR A 65 2.58 15.30 -19.18
CA THR A 65 2.64 13.96 -19.82
C THR A 65 3.55 12.97 -19.08
N GLY A 66 4.29 13.44 -18.06
CA GLY A 66 5.12 12.61 -17.19
C GLY A 66 4.68 12.77 -15.73
N PHE A 67 5.35 13.62 -14.96
CA PHE A 67 4.92 13.96 -13.60
C PHE A 67 3.63 14.82 -13.60
N THR A 68 2.57 14.33 -12.94
CA THR A 68 1.22 14.92 -12.96
C THR A 68 0.61 15.15 -11.56
N LEU A 69 1.06 14.42 -10.53
CA LEU A 69 0.45 14.37 -9.19
C LEU A 69 1.48 14.28 -8.07
N MET A 70 1.13 14.88 -6.93
CA MET A 70 1.79 14.72 -5.63
C MET A 70 0.74 14.58 -4.52
N ASN A 71 1.16 14.33 -3.27
CA ASN A 71 0.27 14.38 -2.11
C ASN A 71 0.99 14.91 -0.86
N THR A 72 0.23 15.39 0.12
CA THR A 72 0.77 16.05 1.33
C THR A 72 1.55 15.14 2.29
N ALA A 73 1.46 13.81 2.13
CA ALA A 73 2.13 12.83 2.99
C ALA A 73 3.54 12.43 2.48
N ALA A 74 3.66 12.25 1.17
CA ALA A 74 4.82 11.68 0.52
C ALA A 74 5.73 12.69 -0.21
N TYR A 75 5.38 13.99 -0.23
CA TYR A 75 6.12 15.05 -0.94
C TYR A 75 6.55 16.23 -0.04
N PRO A 76 7.09 16.01 1.18
CA PRO A 76 7.34 17.09 2.13
C PRO A 76 8.34 18.16 1.63
N ASN A 77 9.45 17.77 1.01
CA ASN A 77 10.46 18.74 0.57
C ASN A 77 10.02 19.45 -0.71
N PHE A 78 9.41 18.73 -1.66
CA PHE A 78 8.92 19.35 -2.89
C PHE A 78 7.78 20.35 -2.64
N LEU A 79 6.84 20.06 -1.72
CA LEU A 79 5.78 21.01 -1.37
C LEU A 79 6.32 22.26 -0.66
N ASN A 80 7.23 22.11 0.31
CA ASN A 80 7.93 23.24 0.94
C ASN A 80 8.70 24.08 -0.11
N PHE A 81 9.33 23.43 -1.09
CA PHE A 81 10.00 24.10 -2.20
C PHE A 81 9.02 24.89 -3.08
N LEU A 82 7.90 24.28 -3.53
CA LEU A 82 6.90 24.93 -4.38
C LEU A 82 6.34 26.21 -3.73
N GLU A 83 6.10 26.16 -2.41
CA GLU A 83 5.72 27.32 -1.61
C GLU A 83 6.79 28.43 -1.70
N LYS A 84 8.08 28.12 -1.45
CA LYS A 84 9.16 29.13 -1.51
C LYS A 84 9.47 29.63 -2.92
N VAL A 85 9.11 28.93 -3.99
CA VAL A 85 9.15 29.44 -5.37
C VAL A 85 7.81 30.01 -5.87
N HIS A 86 6.81 30.11 -4.99
CA HIS A 86 5.48 30.69 -5.26
C HIS A 86 4.72 30.01 -6.42
N VAL A 87 4.93 28.69 -6.61
CA VAL A 87 4.21 27.89 -7.61
C VAL A 87 2.95 27.31 -6.99
N ARG A 88 1.79 27.65 -7.55
CA ARG A 88 0.48 27.26 -7.01
C ARG A 88 0.18 25.79 -7.28
N THR A 89 -0.20 25.06 -6.24
CA THR A 89 -0.82 23.74 -6.33
C THR A 89 -2.35 23.84 -6.25
N ALA A 90 -3.06 22.85 -6.78
CA ALA A 90 -4.51 22.71 -6.60
C ALA A 90 -4.89 21.27 -6.18
N PRO A 91 -6.00 21.06 -5.46
CA PRO A 91 -6.54 19.73 -5.18
C PRO A 91 -6.81 18.94 -6.46
N ALA A 92 -6.48 17.65 -6.47
CA ALA A 92 -6.76 16.73 -7.57
C ALA A 92 -7.43 15.45 -7.02
N GLU A 93 -8.39 14.89 -7.76
CA GLU A 93 -9.02 13.64 -7.36
C GLU A 93 -8.15 12.44 -7.77
N LEU A 94 -7.73 11.62 -6.80
CA LEU A 94 -7.15 10.31 -7.08
C LEU A 94 -8.26 9.23 -7.10
N ALA A 95 -8.65 8.83 -8.30
CA ALA A 95 -9.65 7.82 -8.57
C ALA A 95 -9.08 6.80 -9.56
N VAL A 96 -8.98 5.54 -9.14
CA VAL A 96 -8.49 4.43 -9.98
C VAL A 96 -9.67 3.55 -10.36
N VAL A 97 -9.87 3.36 -11.67
CA VAL A 97 -10.83 2.42 -12.24
C VAL A 97 -10.12 1.36 -13.06
N ILE A 98 -10.48 0.10 -12.81
CA ILE A 98 -9.99 -1.06 -13.54
C ILE A 98 -11.19 -1.65 -14.27
N SER A 99 -11.08 -1.81 -15.58
CA SER A 99 -12.10 -2.46 -16.42
C SER A 99 -11.53 -3.73 -17.03
N ARG A 100 -12.31 -4.81 -17.09
CA ARG A 100 -11.89 -6.08 -17.72
C ARG A 100 -12.86 -6.56 -18.78
N ASP A 101 -12.29 -6.99 -19.90
CA ASP A 101 -12.97 -7.71 -20.99
C ASP A 101 -14.21 -6.99 -21.55
N GLN A 102 -14.17 -5.66 -21.59
CA GLN A 102 -15.28 -4.80 -22.03
C GLN A 102 -16.54 -5.01 -21.18
N ASP A 103 -16.47 -4.51 -19.94
CA ASP A 103 -17.56 -4.38 -18.97
C ASP A 103 -17.93 -5.67 -18.18
N ILE A 104 -17.06 -6.69 -18.14
CA ILE A 104 -17.27 -7.90 -17.30
C ILE A 104 -16.95 -7.64 -15.82
N PHE A 105 -15.98 -6.75 -15.54
CA PHE A 105 -15.63 -6.32 -14.19
C PHE A 105 -15.23 -4.84 -14.21
N GLU A 106 -15.83 -4.05 -13.32
CA GLU A 106 -15.46 -2.66 -13.04
C GLU A 106 -15.44 -2.44 -11.51
N TRP A 107 -14.46 -1.68 -11.03
CA TRP A 107 -14.31 -1.28 -9.62
C TRP A 107 -13.66 0.10 -9.53
N ALA A 108 -14.07 0.92 -8.55
CA ALA A 108 -13.47 2.24 -8.28
C ALA A 108 -13.23 2.45 -6.78
N GLY A 109 -12.05 2.98 -6.42
CA GLY A 109 -11.60 3.14 -5.03
C GLY A 109 -12.13 4.37 -4.26
N THR A 110 -13.07 5.13 -4.84
CA THR A 110 -13.51 6.45 -4.33
C THR A 110 -14.68 6.38 -3.34
N ASN A 111 -15.61 5.44 -3.51
CA ASN A 111 -16.82 5.32 -2.67
C ASN A 111 -17.35 3.87 -2.69
N PRO A 112 -17.83 3.28 -1.58
CA PRO A 112 -18.46 1.96 -1.57
C PRO A 112 -19.63 1.80 -2.58
N GLY A 113 -20.35 2.87 -2.93
CA GLY A 113 -21.34 2.84 -4.01
C GLY A 113 -20.76 2.61 -5.41
N ALA A 114 -19.49 2.95 -5.63
CA ALA A 114 -18.77 2.72 -6.88
C ALA A 114 -18.11 1.33 -6.94
N ILE A 115 -17.74 0.76 -5.78
CA ILE A 115 -17.27 -0.64 -5.64
C ILE A 115 -18.30 -1.64 -6.19
N PHE A 116 -19.59 -1.39 -5.92
CA PHE A 116 -20.70 -2.31 -6.23
C PHE A 116 -21.63 -1.81 -7.35
N ARG A 117 -21.11 -0.96 -8.26
CA ARG A 117 -21.88 -0.31 -9.32
C ARG A 117 -22.75 -1.27 -10.14
N HIS A 118 -22.17 -2.40 -10.55
CA HIS A 118 -22.91 -3.50 -11.15
C HIS A 118 -23.51 -4.35 -10.03
N ARG A 119 -24.83 -4.34 -9.87
CA ARG A 119 -25.53 -5.11 -8.81
C ARG A 119 -25.22 -6.61 -8.81
N ARG A 120 -24.77 -7.18 -9.94
CA ARG A 120 -24.28 -8.57 -10.04
C ARG A 120 -23.01 -8.81 -9.22
N ASN A 121 -22.16 -7.80 -9.01
CA ASN A 121 -20.91 -7.91 -8.25
C ASN A 121 -21.16 -8.09 -6.74
N LEU A 122 -22.30 -7.61 -6.22
CA LEU A 122 -22.74 -7.89 -4.83
C LEU A 122 -22.96 -9.39 -4.58
N LEU A 123 -23.23 -10.17 -5.62
CA LEU A 123 -23.45 -11.62 -5.54
C LEU A 123 -22.22 -12.44 -5.96
N SER A 124 -21.07 -11.79 -6.21
CA SER A 124 -19.83 -12.46 -6.65
C SER A 124 -18.94 -12.81 -5.44
N PRO A 125 -18.73 -14.10 -5.11
CA PRO A 125 -17.82 -14.48 -4.03
C PRO A 125 -16.38 -14.02 -4.28
N ARG A 126 -15.98 -13.91 -5.55
CA ARG A 126 -14.65 -13.40 -5.95
C ARG A 126 -14.49 -11.90 -5.64
N MET A 127 -15.56 -11.11 -5.76
CA MET A 127 -15.54 -9.69 -5.36
C MET A 127 -15.42 -9.57 -3.84
N TRP A 128 -16.19 -10.34 -3.07
CA TRP A 128 -16.11 -10.31 -1.61
C TRP A 128 -14.78 -10.81 -1.06
N ARG A 129 -14.17 -11.87 -1.64
CA ARG A 129 -12.80 -12.29 -1.29
C ARG A 129 -11.78 -11.19 -1.60
N MET A 130 -11.92 -10.49 -2.74
CA MET A 130 -11.05 -9.35 -3.08
C MET A 130 -11.18 -8.21 -2.06
N VAL A 131 -12.40 -7.80 -1.70
CA VAL A 131 -12.63 -6.71 -0.72
C VAL A 131 -12.14 -7.09 0.68
N PHE A 132 -12.30 -8.36 1.07
CA PHE A 132 -11.70 -8.91 2.29
C PHE A 132 -10.17 -8.85 2.24
N ASP A 133 -9.56 -9.31 1.14
CA ASP A 133 -8.11 -9.33 0.95
C ASP A 133 -7.51 -7.92 0.92
N ILE A 134 -8.19 -6.92 0.34
CA ILE A 134 -7.82 -5.50 0.45
C ILE A 134 -7.76 -5.06 1.92
N THR A 135 -8.81 -5.41 2.69
CA THR A 135 -8.90 -5.04 4.11
C THR A 135 -7.83 -5.74 4.94
N ARG A 136 -7.57 -7.02 4.68
CA ARG A 136 -6.49 -7.79 5.31
C ARG A 136 -5.12 -7.21 4.96
N PHE A 137 -4.83 -6.95 3.68
CA PHE A 137 -3.53 -6.43 3.25
C PHE A 137 -3.24 -5.07 3.88
N ASN A 138 -4.20 -4.15 3.83
CA ASN A 138 -4.06 -2.81 4.40
C ASN A 138 -3.74 -2.82 5.92
N LEU A 139 -4.21 -3.83 6.66
CA LEU A 139 -3.94 -3.98 8.09
C LEU A 139 -2.67 -4.77 8.39
N PHE A 140 -2.48 -5.94 7.76
CA PHE A 140 -1.44 -6.92 8.12
C PHE A 140 -0.12 -6.73 7.35
N ALA A 141 -0.11 -6.06 6.20
CA ALA A 141 1.14 -5.69 5.53
C ALA A 141 2.01 -4.77 6.43
N LEU A 142 1.39 -3.98 7.30
CA LEU A 142 2.08 -3.12 8.27
C LEU A 142 3.00 -3.91 9.22
N ASP A 143 2.71 -5.18 9.52
CA ASP A 143 3.52 -6.01 10.42
C ASP A 143 4.92 -6.28 9.85
N VAL A 144 5.05 -6.31 8.52
CA VAL A 144 6.33 -6.42 7.81
C VAL A 144 7.26 -5.26 8.17
N LEU A 145 6.70 -4.04 8.29
CA LEU A 145 7.46 -2.84 8.66
C LEU A 145 7.80 -2.78 10.16
N ILE A 146 6.95 -3.40 11.01
CA ILE A 146 7.18 -3.50 12.45
C ILE A 146 8.35 -4.46 12.74
N SER A 147 8.43 -5.59 12.02
CA SER A 147 9.49 -6.60 12.20
C SER A 147 10.86 -6.17 11.67
N ASP A 148 10.92 -5.50 10.51
CA ASP A 148 12.16 -5.14 9.79
C ASP A 148 13.19 -4.39 10.66
N ASP A 149 12.74 -3.49 11.54
CA ASP A 149 13.60 -2.66 12.40
C ASP A 149 14.03 -3.37 13.72
N ILE A 150 13.40 -4.49 14.12
CA ILE A 150 13.70 -5.21 15.37
C ILE A 150 15.03 -5.97 15.29
N ASP A 151 15.33 -6.59 14.15
CA ASP A 151 16.55 -7.39 13.97
C ASP A 151 17.82 -6.51 13.92
N THR A 152 17.71 -5.18 13.80
CA THR A 152 18.86 -4.25 13.93
C THR A 152 19.39 -4.11 15.37
N ARG A 153 18.63 -4.57 16.38
CA ARG A 153 19.02 -4.49 17.80
C ARG A 153 18.93 -5.81 18.58
N SER A 154 18.23 -6.83 18.06
CA SER A 154 17.95 -8.05 18.83
C SER A 154 18.10 -9.33 18.00
N ALA A 155 19.29 -9.55 17.44
CA ALA A 155 19.66 -10.76 16.70
C ALA A 155 19.82 -12.01 17.60
N ARG A 156 18.77 -12.40 18.34
CA ARG A 156 18.59 -13.71 19.01
C ARG A 156 17.17 -13.87 19.59
N ARG A 157 16.53 -15.01 19.28
CA ARG A 157 15.32 -15.60 19.92
C ARG A 157 13.94 -14.98 19.61
N SER A 158 13.39 -15.26 18.43
CA SER A 158 11.94 -15.54 18.26
C SER A 158 11.68 -16.44 17.04
N SER A 159 10.49 -17.04 16.97
CA SER A 159 10.11 -18.13 16.04
C SER A 159 10.32 -17.79 14.55
N ALA A 160 10.65 -18.80 13.74
CA ALA A 160 11.07 -18.63 12.35
C ALA A 160 9.93 -18.70 11.30
N GLU A 161 8.75 -19.23 11.65
CA GLU A 161 7.77 -19.72 10.66
C GLU A 161 6.89 -18.64 9.99
N HIS A 162 6.98 -17.36 10.39
CA HIS A 162 6.18 -16.25 9.83
C HIS A 162 7.02 -14.99 9.52
N ARG A 163 8.35 -15.10 9.47
CA ARG A 163 9.23 -13.95 9.18
C ARG A 163 9.31 -13.68 7.67
N VAL A 164 8.92 -12.47 7.25
CA VAL A 164 9.26 -11.94 5.92
C VAL A 164 10.78 -11.81 5.83
N SER A 165 11.40 -12.44 4.85
CA SER A 165 12.80 -12.14 4.50
C SER A 165 12.85 -10.74 3.89
N ALA A 166 13.89 -9.95 4.20
CA ALA A 166 14.17 -8.66 3.54
C ALA A 166 14.39 -8.77 2.00
N GLN A 167 14.32 -9.99 1.46
CA GLN A 167 14.50 -10.37 0.07
C GLN A 167 13.31 -11.16 -0.50
N GLU A 168 12.25 -11.40 0.30
CA GLU A 168 11.00 -11.99 -0.17
C GLU A 168 10.33 -11.02 -1.15
N THR A 169 10.01 -11.50 -2.36
CA THR A 169 9.27 -10.69 -3.33
C THR A 169 7.81 -10.59 -2.93
N ILE A 170 7.12 -9.53 -3.35
CA ILE A 170 5.70 -9.37 -3.02
C ILE A 170 4.85 -10.52 -3.61
N GLY A 171 5.24 -11.12 -4.75
CA GLY A 171 4.60 -12.34 -5.23
C GLY A 171 4.68 -13.49 -4.23
N GLN A 172 5.90 -13.77 -3.72
CA GLN A 172 6.13 -14.80 -2.70
C GLN A 172 5.38 -14.52 -1.40
N TYR A 173 5.37 -13.27 -0.94
CA TYR A 173 4.59 -12.83 0.22
C TYR A 173 3.09 -13.11 0.02
N LEU A 174 2.52 -12.76 -1.14
CA LEU A 174 1.10 -12.96 -1.41
C LEU A 174 0.70 -14.44 -1.46
N ASP A 175 1.53 -15.27 -2.09
CA ASP A 175 1.32 -16.71 -2.19
C ASP A 175 1.46 -17.39 -0.81
N ARG A 176 2.48 -17.02 -0.02
CA ARG A 176 2.71 -17.55 1.35
C ARG A 176 1.58 -17.18 2.31
N GLU A 177 1.05 -15.96 2.20
CA GLU A 177 -0.07 -15.49 3.00
C GLU A 177 -1.45 -15.92 2.45
N GLY A 178 -1.53 -16.54 1.27
CA GLY A 178 -2.78 -17.02 0.67
C GLY A 178 -3.75 -15.92 0.23
N TYR A 179 -3.25 -14.78 -0.26
CA TYR A 179 -4.09 -13.76 -0.88
C TYR A 179 -4.62 -14.24 -2.25
N SER A 180 -5.82 -13.81 -2.64
CA SER A 180 -6.44 -14.30 -3.88
C SER A 180 -5.86 -13.69 -5.16
N ASP A 181 -5.93 -14.44 -6.27
CA ASP A 181 -5.70 -13.93 -7.64
C ASP A 181 -6.51 -12.65 -7.92
N ALA A 182 -7.70 -12.51 -7.32
CA ALA A 182 -8.53 -11.32 -7.49
C ALA A 182 -7.90 -10.07 -6.86
N PHE A 183 -7.38 -10.19 -5.63
CA PHE A 183 -6.65 -9.11 -4.97
C PHE A 183 -5.36 -8.74 -5.73
N ARG A 184 -4.59 -9.75 -6.13
CA ARG A 184 -3.35 -9.56 -6.89
C ARG A 184 -3.63 -8.84 -8.21
N ASP A 185 -4.48 -9.42 -9.06
CA ASP A 185 -4.66 -8.99 -10.45
C ASP A 185 -5.59 -7.75 -10.61
N TYR A 186 -6.54 -7.53 -9.68
CA TYR A 186 -7.55 -6.47 -9.78
C TYR A 186 -7.47 -5.39 -8.69
N TYR A 187 -6.44 -5.42 -7.84
CA TYR A 187 -6.17 -4.31 -6.91
C TYR A 187 -4.68 -3.99 -6.87
N LEU A 188 -3.84 -4.91 -6.40
CA LEU A 188 -2.44 -4.57 -6.11
C LEU A 188 -1.65 -4.25 -7.38
N ILE A 189 -1.75 -5.10 -8.41
CA ILE A 189 -1.00 -4.90 -9.67
C ILE A 189 -1.37 -3.56 -10.35
N PRO A 190 -2.65 -3.20 -10.56
CA PRO A 190 -2.99 -1.91 -11.16
C PRO A 190 -2.72 -0.70 -10.24
N MET A 191 -2.96 -0.82 -8.92
CA MET A 191 -2.70 0.27 -7.96
C MET A 191 -1.22 0.67 -7.94
N THR A 192 -0.33 -0.32 -7.78
CA THR A 192 1.12 -0.09 -7.74
C THR A 192 1.62 0.46 -9.07
N SER A 193 1.20 -0.13 -10.17
CA SER A 193 1.61 0.33 -11.50
C SER A 193 1.19 1.77 -11.79
N ALA A 194 0.03 2.20 -11.28
CA ALA A 194 -0.44 3.57 -11.49
C ALA A 194 0.27 4.60 -10.58
N VAL A 195 0.60 4.24 -9.34
CA VAL A 195 1.43 5.07 -8.44
C VAL A 195 2.85 5.27 -8.99
N TRP A 196 3.45 4.23 -9.57
CA TRP A 196 4.81 4.29 -10.13
C TRP A 196 4.86 4.66 -11.63
N SER A 197 3.72 4.79 -12.29
CA SER A 197 3.62 5.05 -13.75
C SER A 197 4.29 3.98 -14.62
N MET A 198 4.27 2.71 -14.19
CA MET A 198 4.98 1.59 -14.82
C MET A 198 4.03 0.59 -15.49
N SER A 199 4.53 -0.21 -16.44
CA SER A 199 3.74 -1.27 -17.08
C SER A 199 3.48 -2.43 -16.09
N PRO A 200 2.22 -2.87 -15.87
CA PRO A 200 1.91 -3.80 -14.77
C PRO A 200 2.36 -5.24 -15.01
N GLY A 201 2.43 -5.68 -16.26
CA GLY A 201 2.53 -7.10 -16.63
C GLY A 201 3.91 -7.77 -16.48
N LYS A 202 4.90 -7.12 -15.84
CA LYS A 202 6.28 -7.64 -15.79
C LYS A 202 6.97 -7.65 -14.42
N TYR A 203 6.80 -6.63 -13.58
CA TYR A 203 7.69 -6.43 -12.41
C TYR A 203 6.98 -6.24 -11.07
N SER A 204 5.66 -6.03 -11.06
CA SER A 204 4.87 -5.75 -9.85
C SER A 204 4.93 -6.85 -8.80
N LEU A 205 5.32 -8.08 -9.16
CA LEU A 205 5.48 -9.23 -8.27
C LEU A 205 6.94 -9.54 -7.87
N GLU A 206 7.92 -8.92 -8.55
CA GLU A 206 9.36 -9.10 -8.29
C GLU A 206 9.92 -8.08 -7.30
N LEU A 207 9.16 -7.02 -7.01
CA LEU A 207 9.47 -6.01 -5.99
C LEU A 207 9.68 -6.68 -4.62
N PRO A 208 10.72 -6.32 -3.84
CA PRO A 208 10.84 -6.73 -2.44
C PRO A 208 9.61 -6.26 -1.65
N ALA A 209 8.99 -7.17 -0.88
CA ALA A 209 7.73 -6.89 -0.20
C ALA A 209 7.84 -5.69 0.75
N VAL A 210 8.92 -5.61 1.53
CA VAL A 210 9.24 -4.50 2.44
C VAL A 210 9.24 -3.15 1.72
N THR A 211 9.91 -3.07 0.55
CA THR A 211 10.07 -1.84 -0.24
C THR A 211 8.73 -1.35 -0.78
N LEU A 212 7.89 -2.26 -1.32
CA LEU A 212 6.56 -1.90 -1.81
C LEU A 212 5.66 -1.44 -0.66
N ILE A 213 5.58 -2.23 0.42
CA ILE A 213 4.70 -1.96 1.57
C ILE A 213 5.08 -0.62 2.23
N ARG A 214 6.38 -0.33 2.38
CA ARG A 214 6.86 0.93 2.95
C ARG A 214 6.45 2.13 2.09
N SER A 215 6.54 2.04 0.77
CA SER A 215 6.07 3.11 -0.13
C SER A 215 4.54 3.29 -0.07
N LEU A 216 3.76 2.20 -0.08
CA LEU A 216 2.29 2.26 0.05
C LEU A 216 1.86 2.85 1.40
N TRP A 217 2.61 2.59 2.48
CA TRP A 217 2.41 3.21 3.79
C TRP A 217 2.72 4.72 3.78
N ASN A 218 3.86 5.12 3.20
CA ASN A 218 4.23 6.54 3.07
C ASN A 218 3.21 7.34 2.23
N HIS A 219 2.53 6.72 1.27
CA HIS A 219 1.44 7.33 0.49
C HIS A 219 0.05 7.24 1.18
N ARG A 220 -0.02 6.66 2.38
CA ARG A 220 -1.26 6.37 3.14
C ARG A 220 -2.26 5.51 2.35
N LEU A 221 -1.81 4.76 1.35
CA LEU A 221 -2.66 3.87 0.53
C LEU A 221 -3.10 2.60 1.29
N LEU A 222 -2.42 2.28 2.41
CA LEU A 222 -2.82 1.25 3.36
C LEU A 222 -3.80 1.76 4.43
N SER A 223 -4.04 3.08 4.55
CA SER A 223 -4.89 3.65 5.60
C SER A 223 -6.37 3.55 5.25
N MET A 224 -7.11 2.74 6.02
CA MET A 224 -8.56 2.54 5.86
C MET A 224 -9.42 3.54 6.67
N ILE A 225 -8.92 3.99 7.82
CA ILE A 225 -9.70 4.75 8.83
C ILE A 225 -9.20 6.20 8.98
N SER A 226 -7.89 6.43 8.80
CA SER A 226 -7.31 7.78 8.79
C SER A 226 -7.80 8.60 7.59
N SER A 227 -7.80 9.93 7.72
CA SER A 227 -7.99 10.84 6.59
C SER A 227 -6.97 10.52 5.48
N ARG A 228 -7.48 10.30 4.26
CA ARG A 228 -6.60 10.14 3.08
C ARG A 228 -5.90 11.49 2.82
N PRO A 229 -4.58 11.50 2.52
CA PRO A 229 -3.87 12.74 2.24
C PRO A 229 -4.43 13.39 0.98
N GLN A 230 -4.43 14.72 0.96
CA GLN A 230 -4.90 15.47 -0.19
C GLN A 230 -3.91 15.26 -1.35
N TRP A 231 -4.45 14.81 -2.48
CA TRP A 231 -3.70 14.75 -3.73
C TRP A 231 -3.75 16.12 -4.41
N LEU A 232 -2.63 16.50 -5.01
CA LEU A 232 -2.36 17.83 -5.52
C LEU A 232 -1.75 17.74 -6.92
N THR A 233 -2.05 18.74 -7.76
CA THR A 233 -1.43 18.96 -9.07
C THR A 233 -0.95 20.40 -9.20
N ILE A 234 -0.27 20.73 -10.30
CA ILE A 234 0.08 22.11 -10.70
C ILE A 234 -0.79 22.45 -11.92
N PRO A 235 -1.82 23.32 -11.81
CA PRO A 235 -2.74 23.61 -12.92
C PRO A 235 -2.09 24.26 -14.13
N GLU A 236 -1.02 25.03 -13.92
CA GLU A 236 -0.23 25.67 -14.98
C GLU A 236 0.81 24.72 -15.62
N GLY A 237 0.83 23.46 -15.17
CA GLY A 237 1.75 22.41 -15.59
C GLY A 237 3.05 22.36 -14.77
N SER A 238 3.57 21.15 -14.60
CA SER A 238 4.76 20.84 -13.80
C SER A 238 6.02 21.64 -14.21
N LYS A 239 6.14 22.05 -15.48
CA LYS A 239 7.20 22.94 -15.98
C LYS A 239 7.30 24.27 -15.21
N ALA A 240 6.20 24.75 -14.61
CA ALA A 240 6.19 26.02 -13.88
C ALA A 240 7.26 26.11 -12.78
N TYR A 241 7.57 25.01 -12.07
CA TYR A 241 8.65 25.04 -11.06
C TYR A 241 10.04 25.09 -11.68
N VAL A 242 10.25 24.49 -12.86
CA VAL A 242 11.51 24.57 -13.59
C VAL A 242 11.71 26.00 -14.09
N ASP A 243 10.69 26.60 -14.71
CA ASP A 243 10.73 28.01 -15.15
C ASP A 243 10.94 28.99 -13.98
N ALA A 244 10.43 28.67 -12.78
CA ALA A 244 10.66 29.45 -11.57
C ALA A 244 12.12 29.36 -11.08
N VAL A 245 12.75 28.18 -11.10
CA VAL A 245 14.17 28.01 -10.72
C VAL A 245 15.12 28.64 -11.75
N MET A 246 14.80 28.54 -13.04
CA MET A 246 15.64 29.11 -14.11
C MET A 246 15.50 30.64 -14.26
N ARG A 247 14.59 31.29 -13.51
CA ARG A 247 14.37 32.74 -13.54
C ARG A 247 15.58 33.47 -12.97
N GLY A 248 16.39 34.06 -13.85
CA GLY A 248 17.63 34.76 -13.48
C GLY A 248 18.88 33.86 -13.43
N PHE A 249 18.78 32.58 -13.79
CA PHE A 249 19.96 31.73 -13.89
C PHE A 249 20.81 32.10 -15.14
N PRO A 250 22.14 32.29 -15.03
CA PRO A 250 22.99 32.70 -16.14
C PRO A 250 22.91 31.75 -17.34
N SER A 251 22.62 32.30 -18.52
CA SER A 251 22.44 31.52 -19.76
C SER A 251 23.73 30.83 -20.21
N ASN A 252 24.89 31.43 -19.93
CA ASN A 252 26.23 30.89 -20.19
C ASN A 252 26.64 29.75 -19.23
N HIS A 253 25.84 29.46 -18.19
CA HIS A 253 26.02 28.30 -17.30
C HIS A 253 25.02 27.16 -17.62
N ARG A 254 24.22 27.28 -18.68
CA ARG A 254 23.15 26.34 -19.04
C ARG A 254 23.39 25.73 -20.43
N PHE A 255 23.86 24.50 -20.47
CA PHE A 255 24.18 23.78 -21.69
C PHE A 255 23.09 22.75 -22.04
N LEU A 256 22.20 23.12 -22.98
CA LEU A 256 21.23 22.21 -23.60
C LEU A 256 21.87 21.47 -24.79
N ASN A 257 21.27 20.35 -25.22
CA ASN A 257 21.81 19.49 -26.28
C ASN A 257 23.28 19.08 -26.09
N THR A 258 23.75 19.04 -24.83
CA THR A 258 25.16 18.84 -24.47
C THR A 258 25.27 17.62 -23.58
N ALA A 259 25.32 16.43 -24.20
CA ALA A 259 25.48 15.19 -23.48
C ALA A 259 26.89 15.05 -22.90
N VAL A 260 26.96 14.67 -21.62
CA VAL A 260 28.19 14.17 -21.00
C VAL A 260 28.29 12.68 -21.34
N ARG A 261 29.44 12.25 -21.88
CA ARG A 261 29.68 10.87 -22.32
C ARG A 261 30.49 10.06 -21.32
N ALA A 262 31.46 10.70 -20.68
CA ALA A 262 32.28 10.09 -19.65
C ALA A 262 32.68 11.12 -18.58
N VAL A 263 33.00 10.63 -17.39
CA VAL A 263 33.64 11.38 -16.32
C VAL A 263 34.90 10.65 -15.86
N THR A 264 35.99 11.39 -15.73
CA THR A 264 37.27 10.93 -15.18
C THR A 264 37.70 11.82 -14.01
N ASN A 265 38.66 11.36 -13.22
CA ASN A 265 39.38 12.21 -12.27
C ASN A 265 40.77 12.52 -12.81
N ASP A 266 41.22 13.75 -12.58
CA ASP A 266 42.61 14.14 -12.75
C ASP A 266 43.42 13.79 -11.49
N ASP A 267 44.74 13.65 -11.60
CA ASP A 267 45.62 13.29 -10.46
C ASP A 267 45.55 14.31 -9.29
N ASP A 268 45.17 15.56 -9.59
CA ASP A 268 44.89 16.61 -8.59
C ASP A 268 43.61 16.36 -7.76
N GLY A 269 42.89 15.25 -7.97
CA GLY A 269 41.59 14.95 -7.37
C GLY A 269 40.40 15.69 -7.99
N ARG A 270 40.65 16.61 -8.94
CA ARG A 270 39.61 17.31 -9.72
C ARG A 270 38.88 16.35 -10.65
N VAL A 271 37.71 16.76 -11.13
CA VAL A 271 36.82 15.91 -11.95
C VAL A 271 36.70 16.50 -13.35
N ARG A 272 36.87 15.66 -14.38
CA ARG A 272 36.86 16.04 -15.78
C ARG A 272 35.62 15.46 -16.48
N LEU A 273 34.76 16.34 -17.00
CA LEU A 273 33.63 15.98 -17.87
C LEU A 273 34.12 15.85 -19.30
N HIS A 274 33.79 14.75 -19.96
CA HIS A 274 33.95 14.58 -21.41
C HIS A 274 32.60 14.76 -22.10
N LEU A 275 32.55 15.70 -23.04
CA LEU A 275 31.34 16.14 -23.74
C LEU A 275 31.33 15.61 -25.19
N ASP A 276 30.16 15.67 -25.83
CA ASP A 276 30.06 15.43 -27.27
C ASP A 276 30.98 16.36 -28.09
N GLY A 277 31.53 15.82 -29.18
CA GLY A 277 32.54 16.49 -30.00
C GLY A 277 33.96 16.47 -29.44
N GLY A 278 34.24 15.67 -28.39
CA GLY A 278 35.59 15.49 -27.83
C GLY A 278 36.07 16.63 -26.93
N ARG A 279 35.23 17.64 -26.68
CA ARG A 279 35.49 18.68 -25.68
C ARG A 279 35.55 18.08 -24.29
N SER A 280 36.39 18.64 -23.42
CA SER A 280 36.44 18.29 -22.00
C SER A 280 36.49 19.54 -21.13
N GLU A 281 35.86 19.48 -19.96
CA GLU A 281 35.73 20.60 -19.02
C GLU A 281 36.05 20.12 -17.59
N ILE A 282 36.86 20.87 -16.84
CA ILE A 282 37.30 20.49 -15.48
C ILE A 282 36.45 21.19 -14.41
N TYR A 283 36.16 20.47 -13.33
CA TYR A 283 35.30 20.86 -12.20
C TYR A 283 35.88 20.37 -10.87
N ASP A 284 35.54 21.04 -9.77
CA ASP A 284 35.93 20.62 -8.41
C ASP A 284 34.92 19.65 -7.79
N HIS A 285 33.69 19.60 -8.36
CA HIS A 285 32.63 18.70 -7.93
C HIS A 285 31.65 18.41 -9.08
N VAL A 286 31.15 17.18 -9.18
CA VAL A 286 30.18 16.75 -10.20
C VAL A 286 29.00 16.02 -9.57
N ILE A 287 27.79 16.49 -9.87
CA ILE A 287 26.52 15.87 -9.47
C ILE A 287 25.93 15.17 -10.69
N LEU A 288 25.98 13.85 -10.71
CA LEU A 288 25.30 13.02 -11.71
C LEU A 288 23.84 12.85 -11.28
N ALA A 289 22.96 13.68 -11.86
CA ALA A 289 21.52 13.75 -11.60
C ALA A 289 20.69 13.03 -12.69
N THR A 290 21.28 12.01 -13.32
CA THR A 290 20.73 11.18 -14.39
C THR A 290 20.06 9.91 -13.84
N HIS A 291 19.60 9.00 -14.71
CA HIS A 291 19.21 7.66 -14.28
C HIS A 291 20.44 6.83 -13.83
N GLY A 292 20.25 5.82 -12.98
CA GLY A 292 21.38 5.09 -12.36
C GLY A 292 22.25 4.33 -13.36
N ASP A 293 21.66 3.80 -14.44
CA ASP A 293 22.38 3.18 -15.56
C ASP A 293 23.10 4.19 -16.45
N GLN A 294 22.51 5.37 -16.68
CA GLN A 294 23.18 6.50 -17.34
C GLN A 294 24.37 7.01 -16.51
N ALA A 295 24.19 7.15 -15.18
CA ALA A 295 25.26 7.53 -14.26
C ALA A 295 26.38 6.49 -14.24
N TYR A 296 26.05 5.18 -14.24
CA TYR A 296 27.01 4.10 -14.35
C TYR A 296 27.79 4.18 -15.67
N SER A 297 27.11 4.31 -16.82
CA SER A 297 27.75 4.41 -18.14
C SER A 297 28.67 5.65 -18.26
N ILE A 298 28.34 6.76 -17.61
CA ILE A 298 29.19 7.96 -17.56
C ILE A 298 30.46 7.73 -16.73
N ILE A 299 30.42 6.94 -15.65
CA ILE A 299 31.62 6.67 -14.83
C ILE A 299 32.40 5.41 -15.24
N GLU A 300 31.84 4.54 -16.10
CA GLU A 300 32.31 3.16 -16.30
C GLU A 300 33.82 3.05 -16.58
N GLY A 301 34.37 3.93 -17.43
CA GLY A 301 35.80 3.96 -17.75
C GLY A 301 36.73 4.49 -16.64
N SER A 302 36.20 4.99 -15.53
CA SER A 302 36.95 5.43 -14.34
C SER A 302 36.38 4.91 -13.01
N ALA A 303 35.46 3.95 -13.05
CA ALA A 303 34.73 3.50 -11.88
C ALA A 303 35.64 2.74 -10.90
N THR A 304 35.52 3.03 -9.60
CA THR A 304 36.17 2.22 -8.57
C THR A 304 35.50 0.82 -8.49
N PRO A 305 36.16 -0.20 -7.91
CA PRO A 305 35.54 -1.51 -7.73
C PRO A 305 34.21 -1.47 -6.96
N GLU A 306 34.09 -0.60 -5.95
CA GLU A 306 32.85 -0.43 -5.18
C GLU A 306 31.76 0.29 -6.00
N GLU A 307 32.12 1.33 -6.77
CA GLU A 307 31.20 1.98 -7.70
C GLU A 307 30.69 0.98 -8.74
N MET A 308 31.57 0.15 -9.31
CA MET A 308 31.19 -0.89 -10.26
C MET A 308 30.31 -1.97 -9.62
N GLU A 309 30.59 -2.39 -8.38
CA GLU A 309 29.75 -3.33 -7.62
C GLU A 309 28.31 -2.81 -7.45
N ILE A 310 28.18 -1.55 -7.03
CA ILE A 310 26.91 -0.91 -6.69
C ILE A 310 26.15 -0.44 -7.95
N MET A 311 26.79 0.37 -8.79
CA MET A 311 26.12 1.12 -9.85
C MET A 311 25.61 0.22 -10.99
N SER A 312 26.30 -0.88 -11.29
CA SER A 312 25.88 -1.89 -12.28
C SER A 312 24.56 -2.61 -11.95
N LYS A 313 23.99 -2.39 -10.76
CA LYS A 313 22.71 -2.98 -10.29
C LYS A 313 21.51 -2.06 -10.52
N PHE A 314 21.72 -0.81 -10.93
CA PHE A 314 20.65 0.09 -11.36
C PHE A 314 20.41 -0.07 -12.85
N ARG A 315 19.13 -0.15 -13.24
CA ARG A 315 18.68 -0.28 -14.63
C ARG A 315 17.39 0.51 -14.80
N THR A 316 17.17 1.02 -16.00
CA THR A 316 15.98 1.79 -16.34
C THR A 316 15.15 1.07 -17.39
N LEU A 317 13.83 1.09 -17.23
CA LEU A 317 12.86 0.57 -18.19
C LEU A 317 12.27 1.72 -19.00
N ALA A 318 12.38 1.64 -20.32
CA ALA A 318 11.68 2.55 -21.22
C ALA A 318 10.15 2.31 -21.16
N SER A 319 9.39 3.40 -21.11
CA SER A 319 7.93 3.43 -21.16
C SER A 319 7.51 4.55 -22.12
N THR A 320 6.62 4.24 -23.07
CA THR A 320 6.07 5.24 -23.98
C THR A 320 4.78 5.82 -23.42
N ALA A 321 4.72 7.15 -23.32
CA ALA A 321 3.52 7.92 -23.07
C ALA A 321 3.00 8.53 -24.37
N ILE A 322 1.70 8.41 -24.64
CA ILE A 322 1.04 8.99 -25.82
C ILE A 322 -0.04 9.97 -25.33
N LEU A 323 0.01 11.21 -25.83
CA LEU A 323 -1.00 12.25 -25.58
C LEU A 323 -2.01 12.24 -26.74
N HIS A 324 -3.28 11.94 -26.45
CA HIS A 324 -4.32 11.74 -27.46
C HIS A 324 -5.75 12.04 -26.97
N ALA A 325 -6.71 11.99 -27.91
CA ALA A 325 -8.16 12.11 -27.62
C ALA A 325 -8.94 10.78 -27.77
N ASP A 326 -8.33 9.71 -28.28
CA ASP A 326 -8.99 8.42 -28.51
C ASP A 326 -9.60 7.82 -27.22
N ALA A 327 -10.93 7.69 -27.22
CA ALA A 327 -11.71 7.16 -26.10
C ALA A 327 -11.71 5.63 -26.00
N SER A 328 -11.11 4.90 -26.97
CA SER A 328 -11.00 3.43 -26.94
C SER A 328 -10.20 2.89 -25.74
N PHE A 329 -9.37 3.74 -25.14
CA PHE A 329 -8.56 3.49 -23.94
C PHE A 329 -9.31 3.76 -22.62
N MET A 330 -10.52 4.34 -22.69
CA MET A 330 -11.36 4.64 -21.55
C MET A 330 -12.45 3.58 -21.35
N PRO A 331 -13.05 3.45 -20.14
CA PRO A 331 -14.21 2.59 -19.93
C PRO A 331 -15.37 2.96 -20.86
N ARG A 332 -16.12 1.96 -21.36
CA ARG A 332 -17.29 2.18 -22.24
C ARG A 332 -18.36 3.05 -21.57
N SER A 333 -18.55 2.87 -20.27
CA SER A 333 -19.44 3.69 -19.47
C SER A 333 -18.77 5.03 -19.13
N ARG A 334 -19.17 6.12 -19.80
CA ARG A 334 -18.62 7.47 -19.52
C ARG A 334 -18.78 7.90 -18.06
N LYS A 335 -19.73 7.30 -17.33
CA LYS A 335 -19.96 7.54 -15.91
C LYS A 335 -19.00 6.77 -14.97
N THR A 336 -18.13 5.90 -15.49
CA THR A 336 -17.04 5.23 -14.73
C THR A 336 -15.65 5.82 -15.04
N TRP A 337 -15.56 6.81 -15.93
CA TRP A 337 -14.33 7.54 -16.17
C TRP A 337 -13.82 8.16 -14.88
N SER A 338 -12.56 7.87 -14.55
CA SER A 338 -11.86 8.36 -13.36
C SER A 338 -10.56 9.05 -13.79
N SER A 339 -9.79 9.60 -12.86
CA SER A 339 -8.48 10.20 -13.19
C SER A 339 -7.50 9.16 -13.73
N TRP A 340 -7.47 7.94 -13.17
CA TRP A 340 -6.65 6.82 -13.63
C TRP A 340 -7.53 5.65 -14.12
N ASN A 341 -7.32 5.18 -15.35
CA ASN A 341 -8.17 4.17 -15.99
C ASN A 341 -7.29 3.03 -16.53
N SER A 342 -7.60 1.79 -16.14
CA SER A 342 -6.79 0.60 -16.44
C SER A 342 -7.63 -0.45 -17.18
N PRO A 343 -7.71 -0.36 -18.53
CA PRO A 343 -8.32 -1.41 -19.34
C PRO A 343 -7.45 -2.67 -19.38
N THR A 344 -8.06 -3.80 -19.05
CA THR A 344 -7.43 -5.14 -19.04
C THR A 344 -8.18 -6.08 -19.98
N ARG A 345 -7.43 -6.97 -20.67
CA ARG A 345 -7.99 -8.05 -21.49
C ARG A 345 -7.50 -9.40 -20.98
N SER A 346 -8.37 -10.40 -21.00
CA SER A 346 -8.04 -11.80 -20.76
C SER A 346 -7.20 -12.37 -21.90
N SER A 347 -5.93 -12.65 -21.64
CA SER A 347 -5.19 -13.61 -22.45
C SER A 347 -5.86 -14.99 -22.40
N PRO A 348 -5.93 -15.76 -23.51
CA PRO A 348 -6.27 -17.17 -23.47
C PRO A 348 -5.35 -17.94 -22.51
N ARG A 349 -5.89 -18.97 -21.85
CA ARG A 349 -5.29 -19.65 -20.68
C ARG A 349 -4.11 -20.58 -21.02
N SER A 350 -3.28 -20.20 -21.99
CA SER A 350 -2.37 -21.10 -22.72
C SER A 350 -0.90 -20.63 -22.76
N SER A 351 -0.55 -19.49 -22.15
CA SER A 351 0.85 -19.00 -22.12
C SER A 351 1.12 -18.12 -20.89
N PRO A 352 1.95 -18.56 -19.93
CA PRO A 352 2.32 -17.76 -18.75
C PRO A 352 3.05 -16.44 -19.09
N SER A 353 3.70 -16.38 -20.25
CA SER A 353 4.40 -15.19 -20.76
C SER A 353 3.49 -14.01 -21.10
N ASN A 354 2.20 -14.25 -21.33
CA ASN A 354 1.21 -13.22 -21.62
C ASN A 354 0.29 -12.99 -20.42
N MET A 355 0.84 -12.60 -19.27
CA MET A 355 0.07 -11.77 -18.34
C MET A 355 -0.43 -10.56 -19.13
N GLY A 356 -1.76 -10.34 -19.13
CA GLY A 356 -2.40 -9.45 -20.09
C GLY A 356 -1.74 -8.08 -20.11
N GLN A 357 -1.45 -7.54 -21.30
CA GLN A 357 -0.80 -6.24 -21.47
C GLN A 357 -1.73 -5.14 -20.95
N VAL A 358 -1.59 -4.83 -19.66
CA VAL A 358 -2.38 -3.79 -19.02
C VAL A 358 -1.80 -2.44 -19.41
N SER A 359 -2.66 -1.58 -19.94
CA SER A 359 -2.36 -0.21 -20.26
C SER A 359 -2.96 0.70 -19.19
N LEU A 360 -2.40 1.90 -19.01
CA LEU A 360 -2.86 2.88 -18.02
C LEU A 360 -3.13 4.21 -18.71
N THR A 361 -4.33 4.75 -18.54
CA THR A 361 -4.80 5.97 -19.19
C THR A 361 -5.15 7.01 -18.15
N TYR A 362 -4.39 8.11 -18.15
CA TYR A 362 -4.64 9.29 -17.35
C TYR A 362 -5.64 10.20 -18.05
N ASN A 363 -6.71 10.57 -17.33
CA ASN A 363 -7.69 11.54 -17.80
C ASN A 363 -7.29 12.93 -17.29
N MET A 364 -6.69 13.73 -18.16
CA MET A 364 -6.14 15.05 -17.81
C MET A 364 -7.23 16.11 -17.62
N ASN A 365 -8.45 15.88 -18.15
CA ASN A 365 -9.62 16.71 -17.84
C ASN A 365 -9.99 16.64 -16.35
N ILE A 366 -9.81 15.47 -15.71
CA ILE A 366 -10.05 15.28 -14.27
C ILE A 366 -8.79 15.66 -13.46
N LEU A 367 -7.60 15.23 -13.90
CA LEU A 367 -6.36 15.42 -13.14
C LEU A 367 -5.88 16.86 -13.04
N GLN A 368 -5.96 17.63 -14.14
CA GLN A 368 -5.52 19.03 -14.22
C GLN A 368 -6.70 20.01 -14.38
N HIS A 369 -7.94 19.56 -14.16
CA HIS A 369 -9.17 20.34 -14.32
C HIS A 369 -9.37 20.95 -15.72
N ILE A 370 -8.77 20.34 -16.76
CA ILE A 370 -8.81 20.86 -18.14
C ILE A 370 -10.25 20.77 -18.69
N PRO A 371 -10.92 21.91 -19.00
CA PRO A 371 -12.34 21.91 -19.37
C PRO A 371 -12.65 21.10 -20.63
N GLU A 372 -13.25 19.92 -20.44
CA GLU A 372 -13.54 18.95 -21.51
C GLU A 372 -14.42 19.54 -22.63
N HIS A 373 -15.36 20.43 -22.27
CA HIS A 373 -16.22 21.13 -23.23
C HIS A 373 -15.51 22.17 -24.11
N ILE A 374 -14.25 22.52 -23.80
CA ILE A 374 -13.40 23.42 -24.58
C ILE A 374 -12.32 22.63 -25.34
N PHE A 375 -11.76 21.59 -24.72
CA PHE A 375 -10.54 20.90 -25.19
C PHE A 375 -10.77 19.47 -25.70
N GLY A 376 -11.99 18.94 -25.58
CA GLY A 376 -12.29 17.53 -25.81
C GLY A 376 -11.70 16.60 -24.73
N ASN A 377 -11.66 15.31 -25.03
CA ASN A 377 -10.91 14.34 -24.23
C ASN A 377 -9.41 14.68 -24.30
N VAL A 378 -8.76 14.84 -23.16
CA VAL A 378 -7.30 15.02 -23.06
C VAL A 378 -6.74 13.86 -22.26
N LEU A 379 -6.19 12.87 -22.95
CA LEU A 379 -5.78 11.58 -22.37
C LEU A 379 -4.29 11.35 -22.56
N VAL A 380 -3.62 10.82 -21.52
CA VAL A 380 -2.24 10.35 -21.60
C VAL A 380 -2.20 8.86 -21.29
N THR A 381 -1.92 8.05 -22.31
CA THR A 381 -1.82 6.59 -22.16
C THR A 381 -0.37 6.15 -22.07
N LEU A 382 -0.05 5.40 -21.02
CA LEU A 382 1.20 4.67 -20.85
C LEU A 382 1.07 3.23 -21.36
N SER A 383 2.11 2.75 -22.04
CA SER A 383 2.22 1.36 -22.51
C SER A 383 0.94 0.85 -23.20
N PRO A 384 0.49 1.48 -24.31
CA PRO A 384 -0.77 1.15 -24.97
C PRO A 384 -0.84 -0.33 -25.36
N HIS A 385 -2.02 -0.95 -25.16
CA HIS A 385 -2.25 -2.38 -25.39
C HIS A 385 -2.79 -2.72 -26.79
N HIS A 386 -2.98 -1.70 -27.62
CA HIS A 386 -3.29 -1.71 -29.04
C HIS A 386 -2.88 -0.34 -29.61
N ASP A 387 -2.86 -0.15 -30.93
CA ASP A 387 -2.50 1.16 -31.51
C ASP A 387 -3.59 2.22 -31.24
N VAL A 388 -3.14 3.39 -30.75
CA VAL A 388 -3.96 4.61 -30.62
C VAL A 388 -4.25 5.18 -32.01
N ASP A 389 -5.50 5.60 -32.30
CA ASP A 389 -5.83 6.25 -33.59
C ASP A 389 -4.88 7.42 -33.88
N PRO A 390 -4.03 7.34 -34.92
CA PRO A 390 -3.03 8.36 -35.24
C PRO A 390 -3.63 9.76 -35.45
N LYS A 391 -4.91 9.86 -35.85
CA LYS A 391 -5.61 11.15 -36.04
C LYS A 391 -5.88 11.89 -34.73
N THR A 392 -5.84 11.18 -33.60
CA THR A 392 -6.14 11.74 -32.28
C THR A 392 -4.88 12.07 -31.47
N VAL A 393 -3.71 11.63 -31.93
CA VAL A 393 -2.41 11.79 -31.23
C VAL A 393 -1.85 13.17 -31.47
N GLN A 394 -1.44 13.86 -30.40
CA GLN A 394 -0.72 15.15 -30.47
C GLN A 394 0.72 15.06 -29.96
N GLY A 395 1.08 13.97 -29.27
CA GLY A 395 2.46 13.76 -28.81
C GLY A 395 2.75 12.30 -28.46
N ARG A 396 4.01 11.90 -28.64
CA ARG A 396 4.58 10.64 -28.15
C ARG A 396 5.88 10.98 -27.42
N TYR A 397 6.07 10.44 -26.23
CA TYR A 397 7.20 10.73 -25.35
C TYR A 397 7.73 9.43 -24.74
N GLU A 398 9.05 9.34 -24.60
CA GLU A 398 9.70 8.19 -23.96
C GLU A 398 10.25 8.59 -22.59
N TYR A 399 9.98 7.74 -21.60
CA TYR A 399 10.31 7.93 -20.20
C TYR A 399 11.02 6.72 -19.64
N GLY A 400 11.87 6.94 -18.63
CA GLY A 400 12.71 5.92 -18.03
C GLY A 400 12.37 5.69 -16.56
N HIS A 401 11.79 4.54 -16.23
CA HIS A 401 11.42 4.20 -14.85
C HIS A 401 12.46 3.27 -14.23
N PRO A 402 12.98 3.54 -13.01
CA PRO A 402 13.96 2.65 -12.39
C PRO A 402 13.38 1.24 -12.16
N LEU A 403 14.16 0.21 -12.50
CA LEU A 403 13.79 -1.19 -12.30
C LEU A 403 14.14 -1.59 -10.87
N TYR A 404 13.12 -1.93 -10.08
CA TYR A 404 13.27 -2.36 -8.71
C TYR A 404 13.24 -3.89 -8.58
N ASN A 405 14.27 -4.45 -7.97
CA ASN A 405 14.36 -5.86 -7.58
C ASN A 405 15.27 -5.98 -6.32
N VAL A 406 15.42 -7.19 -5.80
CA VAL A 406 16.24 -7.48 -4.60
C VAL A 406 17.69 -6.98 -4.73
N SER A 407 18.34 -7.15 -5.89
CA SER A 407 19.74 -6.73 -6.08
C SER A 407 19.90 -5.20 -6.09
N THR A 408 18.98 -4.48 -6.74
CA THR A 408 18.92 -3.02 -6.75
C THR A 408 18.65 -2.47 -5.34
N SER A 409 17.75 -3.12 -4.58
CA SER A 409 17.46 -2.75 -3.19
C SER A 409 18.65 -2.97 -2.23
N ARG A 410 19.52 -3.96 -2.49
CA ARG A 410 20.80 -4.09 -1.76
C ARG A 410 21.79 -3.01 -2.18
N ALA A 411 21.91 -2.72 -3.48
CA ALA A 411 22.82 -1.69 -4.00
C ALA A 411 22.51 -0.30 -3.42
N GLN A 412 21.22 0.03 -3.20
CA GLN A 412 20.81 1.26 -2.53
C GLN A 412 21.39 1.42 -1.11
N GLN A 413 21.48 0.33 -0.34
CA GLN A 413 22.09 0.36 0.99
C GLN A 413 23.60 0.65 0.92
N GLY A 414 24.25 0.24 -0.17
CA GLY A 414 25.66 0.50 -0.45
C GLY A 414 25.97 1.94 -0.90
N LEU A 415 24.99 2.73 -1.37
CA LEU A 415 25.23 4.04 -2.00
C LEU A 415 26.01 5.02 -1.12
N ALA A 416 25.81 4.99 0.20
CA ALA A 416 26.51 5.88 1.13
C ALA A 416 28.05 5.69 1.12
N ARG A 417 28.55 4.54 0.64
CA ARG A 417 29.99 4.26 0.52
C ARG A 417 30.67 5.03 -0.63
N ILE A 418 29.92 5.33 -1.69
CA ILE A 418 30.47 5.91 -2.95
C ILE A 418 30.11 7.39 -3.15
N GLN A 419 29.35 7.99 -2.23
CA GLN A 419 29.00 9.41 -2.32
C GLN A 419 30.19 10.30 -1.95
N ASN A 420 30.56 11.22 -2.84
CA ASN A 420 31.57 12.26 -2.61
C ASN A 420 32.98 11.75 -2.24
N THR A 421 33.32 10.51 -2.60
CA THR A 421 34.66 9.93 -2.35
C THR A 421 35.74 10.53 -3.25
N ARG A 422 35.38 10.88 -4.50
CA ARG A 422 36.27 11.41 -5.54
C ARG A 422 35.73 12.68 -6.22
N GLY A 423 35.01 13.52 -5.47
CA GLY A 423 34.34 14.74 -5.99
C GLY A 423 33.11 14.48 -6.86
N ILE A 424 32.69 13.21 -7.01
CA ILE A 424 31.48 12.81 -7.73
C ILE A 424 30.37 12.52 -6.72
N SER A 425 29.12 12.87 -7.05
CA SER A 425 27.94 12.57 -6.25
C SER A 425 26.79 12.11 -7.14
N TYR A 426 26.02 11.15 -6.64
CA TYR A 426 24.97 10.46 -7.39
C TYR A 426 23.59 10.87 -6.86
N ALA A 427 22.72 11.38 -7.73
CA ALA A 427 21.38 11.83 -7.37
C ALA A 427 20.34 11.36 -8.41
N GLY A 428 19.09 11.17 -7.98
CA GLY A 428 18.02 10.71 -8.85
C GLY A 428 16.98 9.87 -8.11
N ALA A 429 15.80 9.71 -8.69
CA ALA A 429 14.69 8.99 -8.06
C ALA A 429 15.04 7.52 -7.73
N TRP A 430 15.94 6.93 -8.53
CA TRP A 430 16.49 5.58 -8.36
C TRP A 430 17.27 5.36 -7.06
N THR A 431 17.65 6.41 -6.31
CA THR A 431 18.31 6.26 -5.00
C THR A 431 17.36 5.79 -3.91
N ARG A 432 16.03 5.89 -4.11
CA ARG A 432 14.97 5.44 -3.18
C ARG A 432 13.83 4.77 -3.95
N PHE A 433 12.56 5.17 -3.80
CA PHE A 433 11.41 4.45 -4.36
C PHE A 433 11.07 4.81 -5.81
N GLY A 434 11.78 5.75 -6.45
CA GLY A 434 11.58 6.05 -7.88
C GLY A 434 10.60 7.19 -8.16
N LEU A 435 10.21 7.93 -7.12
CA LEU A 435 9.24 9.02 -7.19
C LEU A 435 9.92 10.38 -7.40
N LEU A 436 9.14 11.41 -7.78
CA LEU A 436 9.71 12.75 -7.98
C LEU A 436 10.29 13.32 -6.68
N GLU A 437 9.63 13.11 -5.52
CA GLU A 437 10.17 13.52 -4.20
C GLU A 437 11.53 12.86 -3.92
N ASP A 438 11.73 11.58 -4.29
CA ASP A 438 13.00 10.90 -4.05
C ASP A 438 14.14 11.51 -4.87
N GLY A 439 13.86 11.83 -6.14
CA GLY A 439 14.79 12.57 -6.99
C GLY A 439 15.07 13.96 -6.42
N PHE A 440 14.03 14.72 -6.11
CA PHE A 440 14.15 16.07 -5.56
C PHE A 440 14.96 16.08 -4.25
N THR A 441 14.61 15.20 -3.32
CA THR A 441 15.26 15.06 -2.00
C THR A 441 16.71 14.57 -2.11
N SER A 442 17.05 13.71 -3.09
CA SER A 442 18.45 13.31 -3.31
C SER A 442 19.31 14.46 -3.86
N GLY A 443 18.73 15.31 -4.74
CA GLY A 443 19.39 16.55 -5.19
C GLY A 443 19.63 17.55 -4.07
N LEU A 444 18.62 17.79 -3.21
CA LEU A 444 18.77 18.63 -2.02
C LEU A 444 19.82 18.07 -1.05
N TYR A 445 19.83 16.75 -0.83
CA TYR A 445 20.78 16.07 0.06
C TYR A 445 22.24 16.28 -0.38
N VAL A 446 22.55 16.05 -1.66
CA VAL A 446 23.90 16.26 -2.20
C VAL A 446 24.32 17.74 -2.07
N ALA A 447 23.42 18.68 -2.36
CA ALA A 447 23.71 20.10 -2.22
C ALA A 447 23.96 20.52 -0.76
N GLN A 448 23.21 19.97 0.20
CA GLN A 448 23.35 20.28 1.62
C GLN A 448 24.60 19.62 2.22
N GLU A 449 24.74 18.31 2.12
CA GLU A 449 25.76 17.55 2.86
C GLU A 449 27.15 17.60 2.21
N HIS A 450 27.24 17.62 0.86
CA HIS A 450 28.53 17.56 0.15
C HIS A 450 29.07 18.94 -0.23
N LEU A 451 28.19 19.96 -0.22
CA LEU A 451 28.47 21.31 -0.71
C LEU A 451 27.94 22.44 0.21
N GLY A 452 27.41 22.11 1.39
CA GLY A 452 27.10 23.08 2.45
C GLY A 452 25.88 24.00 2.20
N ALA A 453 25.02 23.70 1.22
CA ALA A 453 23.86 24.54 0.91
C ALA A 453 22.84 24.55 2.06
N LYS A 454 22.46 25.74 2.53
CA LYS A 454 21.47 25.92 3.61
C LYS A 454 20.06 26.05 3.02
N LEU A 455 19.17 25.13 3.37
CA LEU A 455 17.78 25.12 2.89
C LEU A 455 16.88 26.07 3.72
N PRO A 456 15.89 26.74 3.10
CA PRO A 456 14.96 27.66 3.79
C PRO A 456 13.79 26.93 4.49
N PHE A 457 13.92 25.61 4.71
CA PHE A 457 12.96 24.74 5.39
C PHE A 457 13.68 23.52 5.98
N ARG A 458 13.03 22.81 6.90
CA ARG A 458 13.59 21.59 7.51
C ARG A 458 13.62 20.44 6.49
N PHE A 459 14.82 19.99 6.12
CA PHE A 459 15.01 18.80 5.31
C PHE A 459 14.36 17.57 5.96
N THR A 460 13.60 16.80 5.18
CA THR A 460 12.91 15.59 5.63
C THR A 460 13.32 14.41 4.75
N GLY A 461 13.70 13.27 5.33
CA GLY A 461 14.01 12.07 4.54
C GLY A 461 12.75 11.46 3.93
N SER A 462 12.64 11.43 2.59
CA SER A 462 11.47 10.92 1.86
C SER A 462 11.08 9.47 2.21
N THR A 463 12.03 8.66 2.69
CA THR A 463 11.78 7.29 3.16
C THR A 463 11.02 7.23 4.50
N LEU A 464 11.10 8.27 5.34
CA LEU A 464 10.67 8.25 6.75
C LEU A 464 9.82 9.49 7.13
N SER A 465 9.06 10.07 6.18
CA SER A 465 8.22 11.27 6.41
C SER A 465 7.13 11.08 7.49
N HIS A 466 6.85 9.84 7.89
CA HIS A 466 5.89 9.47 8.93
C HIS A 466 6.51 8.64 10.07
N GLY A 467 7.83 8.77 10.28
CA GLY A 467 8.55 7.99 11.27
C GLY A 467 8.96 6.60 10.76
N LYS A 468 9.41 5.73 11.69
CA LYS A 468 10.00 4.43 11.35
C LYS A 468 9.02 3.26 11.35
N LYS A 469 7.92 3.33 12.10
CA LYS A 469 6.97 2.22 12.29
C LYS A 469 5.54 2.73 12.25
N PRO A 470 4.59 1.93 11.76
CA PRO A 470 3.17 2.16 12.01
C PRO A 470 2.86 1.88 13.48
N GLU A 471 2.22 2.84 14.14
CA GLU A 471 1.58 2.63 15.44
C GLU A 471 0.13 2.16 15.21
N LEU A 472 -0.32 1.18 15.99
CA LEU A 472 -1.63 0.55 15.84
C LEU A 472 -2.56 1.03 16.96
N GLY A 473 -3.71 1.61 16.60
CA GLY A 473 -4.73 1.99 17.57
C GLY A 473 -5.55 0.80 18.07
N LEU A 474 -6.32 1.01 19.14
CA LEU A 474 -7.30 0.02 19.63
C LEU A 474 -8.28 -0.42 18.53
N VAL A 475 -8.66 0.49 17.62
CA VAL A 475 -9.56 0.19 16.50
C VAL A 475 -8.89 -0.77 15.50
N ASP A 476 -7.60 -0.57 15.19
CA ASP A 476 -6.85 -1.46 14.29
C ASP A 476 -6.69 -2.85 14.90
N LEU A 477 -6.44 -2.95 16.21
CA LEU A 477 -6.35 -4.23 16.93
C LEU A 477 -7.69 -4.99 16.92
N VAL A 478 -8.81 -4.31 17.17
CA VAL A 478 -10.16 -4.91 17.09
C VAL A 478 -10.48 -5.35 15.66
N LEU A 479 -10.17 -4.52 14.65
CA LEU A 479 -10.43 -4.85 13.25
C LEU A 479 -9.55 -6.01 12.76
N ARG A 480 -8.28 -6.08 13.18
CA ARG A 480 -7.38 -7.22 12.94
C ARG A 480 -7.96 -8.51 13.54
N LEU A 481 -8.46 -8.48 14.77
CA LEU A 481 -9.09 -9.64 15.41
C LEU A 481 -10.33 -10.12 14.64
N LEU A 482 -11.20 -9.20 14.18
CA LEU A 482 -12.35 -9.53 13.33
C LEU A 482 -11.93 -10.15 11.99
N ILE A 483 -10.88 -9.63 11.35
CA ILE A 483 -10.37 -10.16 10.08
C ILE A 483 -9.74 -11.55 10.26
N VAL A 484 -9.00 -11.81 11.35
CA VAL A 484 -8.49 -13.16 11.68
C VAL A 484 -9.64 -14.13 11.93
N MET A 485 -10.67 -13.72 12.69
CA MET A 485 -11.86 -14.55 12.93
C MET A 485 -12.54 -14.96 11.61
N VAL A 486 -12.69 -14.04 10.66
CA VAL A 486 -13.28 -14.33 9.34
C VAL A 486 -12.34 -15.20 8.47
N GLN A 487 -11.02 -14.96 8.49
CA GLN A 487 -10.06 -15.80 7.77
C GLN A 487 -10.13 -17.27 8.24
N VAL A 488 -10.12 -17.50 9.56
CA VAL A 488 -10.09 -18.86 10.13
C VAL A 488 -11.46 -19.55 10.06
N LEU A 489 -12.57 -18.85 10.36
CA LEU A 489 -13.91 -19.46 10.43
C LEU A 489 -14.62 -19.58 9.07
N LEU A 490 -14.31 -18.70 8.11
CA LEU A 490 -15.00 -18.66 6.82
C LEU A 490 -14.07 -19.02 5.66
N VAL A 491 -12.95 -18.31 5.51
CA VAL A 491 -12.08 -18.45 4.32
C VAL A 491 -11.42 -19.82 4.28
N GLU A 492 -10.64 -20.18 5.31
CA GLU A 492 -9.94 -21.46 5.33
C GLU A 492 -10.88 -22.66 5.28
N VAL A 493 -12.08 -22.54 5.84
CA VAL A 493 -13.12 -23.58 5.78
C VAL A 493 -13.63 -23.76 4.35
N ILE A 494 -13.88 -22.65 3.62
CA ILE A 494 -14.29 -22.67 2.21
C ILE A 494 -13.15 -23.19 1.33
N ASP A 495 -11.92 -22.70 1.49
CA ASP A 495 -10.79 -23.10 0.65
C ASP A 495 -10.46 -24.59 0.83
N ARG A 496 -10.38 -25.10 2.07
CA ARG A 496 -10.21 -26.55 2.34
C ARG A 496 -11.37 -27.38 1.78
N ALA A 497 -12.60 -26.87 1.78
CA ALA A 497 -13.74 -27.54 1.16
C ALA A 497 -13.66 -27.55 -0.38
N VAL A 498 -13.21 -26.45 -1.00
CA VAL A 498 -12.99 -26.32 -2.44
C VAL A 498 -11.81 -27.18 -2.90
N GLU A 499 -10.73 -27.26 -2.14
CA GLU A 499 -9.60 -28.16 -2.40
C GLU A 499 -10.02 -29.63 -2.28
N SER A 500 -10.74 -29.99 -1.21
CA SER A 500 -11.28 -31.35 -1.03
C SER A 500 -12.22 -31.72 -2.19
N TYR A 501 -13.08 -30.79 -2.62
CA TYR A 501 -13.93 -30.97 -3.80
C TYR A 501 -13.10 -31.13 -5.08
N ARG A 502 -12.12 -30.25 -5.34
CA ARG A 502 -11.23 -30.30 -6.50
C ARG A 502 -10.45 -31.60 -6.55
N ALA A 503 -9.87 -32.05 -5.43
CA ALA A 503 -9.16 -33.31 -5.29
C ALA A 503 -10.08 -34.52 -5.50
N LYS A 504 -11.36 -34.42 -5.10
CA LYS A 504 -12.37 -35.46 -5.37
C LYS A 504 -12.75 -35.47 -6.86
N THR A 505 -12.95 -34.32 -7.50
CA THR A 505 -13.22 -34.25 -8.95
C THR A 505 -12.02 -34.60 -9.83
N SER A 506 -10.78 -34.33 -9.42
CA SER A 506 -9.58 -34.75 -10.16
C SER A 506 -9.39 -36.26 -10.06
N ARG A 507 -9.56 -36.85 -8.86
CA ARG A 507 -9.59 -38.31 -8.68
C ARG A 507 -10.72 -38.96 -9.49
N LEU A 508 -11.93 -38.40 -9.50
CA LEU A 508 -13.04 -38.89 -10.32
C LEU A 508 -12.74 -38.76 -11.83
N ARG A 509 -12.15 -37.65 -12.28
CA ARG A 509 -11.80 -37.45 -13.70
C ARG A 509 -10.71 -38.43 -14.15
N ASN A 510 -9.68 -38.63 -13.34
CA ASN A 510 -8.64 -39.62 -13.63
C ASN A 510 -9.22 -41.04 -13.62
N ALA A 511 -10.03 -41.41 -12.62
CA ALA A 511 -10.74 -42.69 -12.58
C ALA A 511 -11.73 -42.88 -13.75
N HIS A 512 -12.19 -41.80 -14.40
CA HIS A 512 -13.02 -41.88 -15.62
C HIS A 512 -12.17 -42.11 -16.88
N VAL A 513 -10.94 -41.60 -16.92
CA VAL A 513 -9.94 -41.91 -17.95
C VAL A 513 -9.47 -43.37 -17.81
N ASP A 514 -9.10 -43.78 -16.59
CA ASP A 514 -8.69 -45.15 -16.29
C ASP A 514 -9.85 -46.13 -16.56
N GLY A 515 -11.08 -45.75 -16.19
CA GLY A 515 -12.30 -46.52 -16.41
C GLY A 515 -12.61 -46.81 -17.89
N TRP A 516 -12.13 -45.98 -18.82
CA TRP A 516 -12.28 -46.22 -20.26
C TRP A 516 -11.26 -47.20 -20.85
N SER A 517 -10.18 -47.51 -20.12
CA SER A 517 -9.29 -48.63 -20.48
C SER A 517 -9.83 -50.01 -20.04
N GLY A 518 -10.92 -50.03 -19.26
CA GLY A 518 -11.33 -51.19 -18.46
C GLY A 518 -12.26 -52.22 -19.11
N THR A 519 -12.86 -51.96 -20.28
CA THR A 519 -13.88 -52.88 -20.83
C THR A 519 -14.03 -52.89 -22.37
N MET A 520 -13.07 -53.50 -23.09
CA MET A 520 -13.37 -54.12 -24.39
C MET A 520 -12.70 -55.49 -24.52
N LYS A 521 -13.49 -56.57 -24.48
CA LYS A 521 -13.08 -57.88 -24.99
C LYS A 521 -13.30 -57.92 -26.51
N HIS A 522 -12.35 -58.47 -27.26
CA HIS A 522 -12.45 -58.59 -28.71
C HIS A 522 -13.74 -59.32 -29.16
N LYS A 523 -14.42 -58.75 -30.15
CA LYS A 523 -15.31 -59.48 -31.05
C LYS A 523 -15.03 -59.02 -32.49
N LYS A 524 -14.21 -59.79 -33.21
CA LYS A 524 -13.98 -59.55 -34.65
C LYS A 524 -15.25 -59.91 -35.42
N VAL A 525 -15.85 -58.93 -36.10
CA VAL A 525 -16.89 -59.11 -37.11
C VAL A 525 -16.63 -58.09 -38.21
N TYR A 526 -16.48 -58.54 -39.46
CA TYR A 526 -16.48 -57.68 -40.63
C TYR A 526 -17.92 -57.42 -41.10
N PRO A 527 -18.21 -56.25 -41.66
CA PRO A 527 -19.27 -56.08 -42.65
C PRO A 527 -18.70 -55.75 -44.04
N GLU A 528 -19.50 -55.98 -45.07
CA GLU A 528 -19.12 -55.96 -46.49
C GLU A 528 -19.28 -54.58 -47.16
N SER A 529 -18.93 -54.50 -48.44
CA SER A 529 -19.08 -53.33 -49.29
C SER A 529 -20.48 -53.24 -49.92
N THR A 530 -21.08 -52.03 -49.91
CA THR A 530 -21.94 -51.38 -50.93
C THR A 530 -22.71 -50.23 -50.28
N GLY A 531 -22.89 -49.05 -50.90
CA GLY A 531 -22.24 -48.51 -52.10
C GLY A 531 -23.04 -47.36 -52.73
N GLN A 532 -22.42 -46.20 -53.00
CA GLN A 532 -22.99 -45.16 -53.88
C GLN A 532 -21.90 -44.29 -54.54
N ARG A 533 -22.23 -43.67 -55.69
CA ARG A 533 -21.29 -43.11 -56.68
C ARG A 533 -20.97 -41.62 -56.50
N SER A 534 -19.71 -41.27 -56.68
CA SER A 534 -19.20 -40.34 -57.73
C SER A 534 -17.66 -40.52 -57.76
N GLU A 535 -17.04 -40.81 -58.92
CA GLU A 535 -16.51 -39.83 -59.90
C GLU A 535 -15.58 -38.77 -59.26
N MET A 536 -14.34 -38.54 -59.74
CA MET A 536 -13.63 -39.08 -60.92
C MET A 536 -12.10 -38.98 -60.74
N ARG A 537 -11.33 -39.76 -61.53
CA ARG A 537 -9.94 -39.51 -61.99
C ARG A 537 -8.87 -39.20 -60.91
N SER A 538 -7.97 -40.14 -60.61
CA SER A 538 -6.75 -40.44 -61.41
C SER A 538 -5.57 -39.49 -61.17
N CYS A 539 -4.60 -39.96 -60.38
CA CYS A 539 -3.18 -39.87 -60.74
C CYS A 539 -2.45 -41.14 -60.26
N ARG A 540 -1.36 -41.50 -60.95
CA ARG A 540 -0.52 -42.67 -60.65
C ARG A 540 0.88 -42.23 -60.19
N ASP A 541 1.61 -43.23 -59.70
CA ASP A 541 3.06 -43.37 -59.70
C ASP A 541 3.90 -42.58 -58.67
N PRO A 542 5.03 -43.19 -58.22
CA PRO A 542 5.27 -43.23 -56.78
C PRO A 542 6.72 -42.91 -56.42
N ALA A 543 7.01 -41.64 -56.12
CA ALA A 543 8.32 -41.22 -55.62
C ALA A 543 8.17 -40.40 -54.33
N ALA A 544 9.04 -40.70 -53.36
CA ALA A 544 9.12 -40.14 -52.00
C ALA A 544 8.03 -40.56 -50.98
N ALA A 545 8.39 -40.39 -49.69
CA ALA A 545 7.51 -40.29 -48.52
C ALA A 545 6.81 -41.54 -47.91
N ALA A 546 7.40 -42.76 -47.92
CA ALA A 546 6.99 -43.83 -46.98
C ALA A 546 8.03 -44.94 -46.71
N ALA A 547 9.17 -44.64 -46.06
CA ALA A 547 10.15 -45.69 -45.68
C ALA A 547 11.08 -45.30 -44.50
N ARG A 548 10.54 -45.12 -43.27
CA ARG A 548 11.38 -44.97 -42.06
C ARG A 548 10.69 -45.24 -40.71
N CYS A 549 10.19 -46.47 -40.51
CA CYS A 549 9.76 -46.97 -39.19
C CYS A 549 10.49 -48.28 -38.81
N HIS A 550 11.82 -48.26 -38.84
CA HIS A 550 12.66 -49.20 -38.11
C HIS A 550 14.01 -48.56 -37.76
N ASN A 551 14.59 -49.03 -36.66
CA ASN A 551 15.94 -48.72 -36.16
C ASN A 551 16.25 -47.26 -35.82
N LEU A 552 16.19 -46.91 -34.52
CA LEU A 552 17.19 -46.07 -33.85
C LEU A 552 17.01 -46.12 -32.31
N ARG A 553 17.27 -47.29 -31.72
CA ARG A 553 17.50 -47.44 -30.26
C ARG A 553 19.01 -47.44 -29.94
N ASP A 554 19.82 -46.80 -30.79
CA ASP A 554 21.29 -46.77 -30.73
C ASP A 554 21.84 -45.39 -31.17
N SER A 555 21.33 -44.29 -30.59
CA SER A 555 21.99 -42.98 -30.68
C SER A 555 21.56 -42.02 -29.58
N LEU A 556 21.91 -42.33 -28.33
CA LEU A 556 21.89 -41.38 -27.20
C LEU A 556 23.09 -41.56 -26.25
N LEU A 557 24.20 -42.09 -26.80
CA LEU A 557 25.51 -42.24 -26.14
C LEU A 557 26.64 -41.72 -27.04
N GLN A 558 26.45 -40.57 -27.69
CA GLN A 558 27.52 -39.83 -28.38
C GLN A 558 27.06 -38.39 -28.74
N ARG A 559 27.29 -37.42 -27.84
CA ARG A 559 27.49 -35.97 -28.12
C ARG A 559 27.67 -35.11 -26.84
N LEU A 560 28.51 -35.57 -25.93
CA LEU A 560 29.11 -34.73 -24.89
C LEU A 560 30.58 -35.13 -24.66
N ASP A 561 31.38 -35.05 -25.73
CA ASP A 561 32.77 -34.59 -25.63
C ASP A 561 33.34 -34.17 -27.00
N THR A 562 34.57 -33.64 -26.98
CA THR A 562 35.48 -33.21 -28.06
C THR A 562 35.26 -31.84 -28.74
N SER A 563 35.79 -30.80 -28.09
CA SER A 563 36.56 -29.74 -28.79
C SER A 563 37.63 -29.12 -27.88
N ALA A 564 38.68 -29.89 -27.55
CA ALA A 564 39.82 -29.45 -26.74
C ALA A 564 41.15 -29.90 -27.36
N HIS A 565 41.73 -29.03 -28.19
CA HIS A 565 43.05 -29.10 -28.83
C HIS A 565 43.43 -27.64 -29.20
N HIS A 566 44.66 -27.14 -29.13
CA HIS A 566 45.95 -27.73 -28.74
C HIS A 566 46.78 -26.68 -27.93
N GLU A 567 47.96 -27.11 -27.46
CA GLU A 567 49.13 -26.42 -26.84
C GLU A 567 49.31 -24.88 -27.07
N THR A 568 50.04 -24.11 -26.21
CA THR A 568 51.35 -24.41 -25.62
C THR A 568 51.64 -23.90 -24.18
N ALA A 569 52.20 -24.81 -23.37
CA ALA A 569 53.27 -24.69 -22.35
C ALA A 569 53.80 -23.32 -21.84
N ASN A 570 54.05 -23.21 -20.52
CA ASN A 570 55.42 -23.40 -19.94
C ASN A 570 55.54 -23.32 -18.39
N PHE A 571 56.72 -23.74 -17.89
CA PHE A 571 57.33 -23.55 -16.55
C PHE A 571 56.74 -24.19 -15.26
N SER A 572 57.18 -25.43 -15.04
CA SER A 572 57.70 -26.06 -13.80
C SER A 572 57.59 -25.39 -12.41
N THR A 573 57.19 -26.21 -11.43
CA THR A 573 57.48 -26.19 -9.98
C THR A 573 59.00 -26.42 -9.69
N PRO A 574 59.55 -26.38 -8.44
CA PRO A 574 58.90 -26.52 -7.12
C PRO A 574 59.46 -25.69 -5.93
N HIS A 575 59.05 -26.09 -4.71
CA HIS A 575 59.72 -25.86 -3.39
C HIS A 575 59.58 -24.49 -2.70
N LYS A 576 59.61 -24.36 -1.35
CA LYS A 576 59.33 -25.29 -0.20
C LYS A 576 59.40 -24.46 1.12
N HIS A 577 58.90 -25.00 2.24
CA HIS A 577 59.03 -24.50 3.63
C HIS A 577 58.28 -23.18 3.91
N ASP A 578 57.29 -23.15 4.81
CA ASP A 578 57.29 -23.29 6.29
C ASP A 578 57.59 -21.96 7.00
N LEU A 579 56.58 -21.43 7.72
CA LEU A 579 56.61 -21.36 9.18
C LEU A 579 55.18 -21.18 9.72
N ASN A 580 55.00 -21.27 11.05
CA ASN A 580 53.77 -21.66 11.71
C ASN A 580 53.65 -21.01 13.11
N LEU A 581 52.52 -21.23 13.82
CA LEU A 581 52.20 -20.82 15.21
C LEU A 581 51.86 -19.32 15.37
N ASP A 582 50.99 -18.87 16.29
CA ASP A 582 50.16 -19.51 17.33
C ASP A 582 48.66 -19.09 17.17
N GLU A 583 47.64 -19.53 17.92
CA GLU A 583 47.47 -20.29 19.19
C GLU A 583 46.56 -21.53 18.94
N PHE A 584 46.54 -22.65 19.68
CA PHE A 584 46.38 -22.91 21.14
C PHE A 584 45.05 -22.33 21.71
N GLN A 585 44.23 -23.04 22.51
CA GLN A 585 44.06 -24.46 22.86
C GLN A 585 42.55 -24.65 23.30
N PHE A 586 41.96 -25.78 23.71
CA PHE A 586 42.43 -27.10 24.16
C PHE A 586 41.51 -28.24 23.65
N THR A 587 40.91 -29.06 24.53
CA THR A 587 40.12 -30.30 24.28
C THR A 587 39.06 -30.47 25.43
N ARG A 588 38.18 -31.49 25.57
CA ARG A 588 38.11 -32.88 25.03
C ARG A 588 36.73 -33.56 25.30
N ARG A 589 36.55 -34.78 24.75
CA ARG A 589 35.56 -35.87 25.01
C ARG A 589 34.37 -35.92 24.01
N LEU A 590 34.30 -36.90 23.06
CA LEU A 590 34.14 -38.39 23.12
C LEU A 590 32.64 -38.80 23.24
N ALA A 591 32.10 -39.86 22.61
CA ALA A 591 32.54 -40.76 21.52
C ALA A 591 31.38 -41.73 21.09
N ALA A 592 31.65 -42.71 20.19
CA ALA A 592 30.81 -43.86 19.77
C ALA A 592 29.60 -43.53 18.85
N SER A 593 29.10 -44.38 17.94
CA SER A 593 29.55 -45.63 17.25
C SER A 593 28.62 -45.83 16.02
N ARG A 594 29.06 -46.14 14.78
CA ARG A 594 29.45 -47.44 14.19
C ARG A 594 28.55 -48.65 14.53
N ASP A 595 28.19 -49.55 13.61
CA ASP A 595 28.03 -49.47 12.13
C ASP A 595 26.54 -49.91 11.85
N ASP A 596 25.97 -50.55 10.81
CA ASP A 596 26.28 -51.30 9.56
C ASP A 596 25.04 -51.10 8.62
N ILE A 597 24.97 -51.24 7.28
CA ILE A 597 25.61 -52.01 6.18
C ILE A 597 24.73 -53.15 5.60
N TYR A 598 24.25 -52.93 4.35
CA TYR A 598 23.86 -53.83 3.24
C TYR A 598 23.25 -55.24 3.45
N GLU A 599 22.17 -55.56 2.71
CA GLU A 599 22.29 -56.42 1.51
C GLU A 599 21.10 -56.33 0.52
N LEU A 600 21.24 -56.93 -0.67
CA LEU A 600 20.27 -56.87 -1.77
C LEU A 600 20.31 -58.13 -2.66
N ARG A 601 19.12 -58.64 -3.04
CA ARG A 601 18.79 -59.76 -3.97
C ARG A 601 18.47 -61.11 -3.32
N HIS A 602 17.29 -61.65 -3.66
CA HIS A 602 17.19 -62.79 -4.57
C HIS A 602 15.80 -62.81 -5.23
N VAL A 603 15.72 -63.18 -6.51
CA VAL A 603 14.45 -63.37 -7.23
C VAL A 603 14.28 -64.85 -7.52
N GLY A 604 13.17 -65.43 -7.04
CA GLY A 604 12.71 -66.78 -7.39
C GLY A 604 11.44 -66.74 -8.25
N PRO A 605 11.21 -67.72 -9.13
CA PRO A 605 10.08 -67.70 -10.07
C PRO A 605 8.75 -68.02 -9.39
N CYS A 606 7.68 -67.37 -9.82
CA CYS A 606 6.33 -67.63 -9.33
C CYS A 606 5.82 -69.02 -9.74
N ARG A 607 5.24 -69.76 -8.78
CA ARG A 607 4.22 -70.78 -9.06
C ARG A 607 2.84 -70.24 -8.64
N PRO A 608 1.76 -70.54 -9.37
CA PRO A 608 0.42 -70.12 -8.99
C PRO A 608 -0.09 -70.97 -7.81
N ALA A 609 -0.41 -70.34 -6.68
CA ALA A 609 -1.11 -70.95 -5.56
C ALA A 609 -2.57 -70.49 -5.55
N SER A 610 -3.50 -71.42 -5.39
CA SER A 610 -4.95 -71.19 -5.48
C SER A 610 -5.60 -70.84 -4.13
N SER A 611 -6.82 -70.29 -4.21
CA SER A 611 -7.86 -70.29 -3.15
C SER A 611 -7.46 -69.72 -1.78
N SER A 612 -7.78 -68.44 -1.54
CA SER A 612 -7.91 -67.87 -0.19
C SER A 612 -9.08 -68.54 0.56
N SER A 613 -8.87 -68.93 1.83
CA SER A 613 -9.88 -69.59 2.66
C SER A 613 -10.86 -68.59 3.30
N ALA A 614 -11.85 -69.09 4.04
CA ALA A 614 -12.85 -68.24 4.69
C ALA A 614 -12.29 -67.38 5.84
N ALA A 615 -11.14 -67.73 6.41
CA ALA A 615 -10.56 -67.07 7.59
C ALA A 615 -10.20 -65.59 7.34
N ASP A 616 -9.60 -65.27 6.18
CA ASP A 616 -9.20 -63.90 5.82
C ASP A 616 -10.38 -62.93 5.84
N LYS A 617 -11.58 -63.40 5.49
CA LYS A 617 -12.80 -62.57 5.43
C LYS A 617 -13.27 -62.10 6.81
N GLN A 618 -13.01 -62.87 7.87
CA GLN A 618 -13.37 -62.47 9.24
C GLN A 618 -12.36 -61.47 9.82
N HIS A 619 -11.04 -61.70 9.63
CA HIS A 619 -10.02 -60.74 10.07
C HIS A 619 -10.13 -59.39 9.34
N ALA A 620 -10.36 -59.39 8.02
CA ALA A 620 -10.57 -58.17 7.24
C ALA A 620 -11.81 -57.38 7.67
N ALA A 621 -12.88 -58.05 8.14
CA ALA A 621 -14.09 -57.40 8.61
C ALA A 621 -13.87 -56.62 9.93
N GLY A 622 -13.15 -57.21 10.89
CA GLY A 622 -12.81 -56.56 12.17
C GLY A 622 -11.98 -55.29 11.98
N VAL A 623 -10.87 -55.40 11.24
CA VAL A 623 -9.97 -54.27 10.95
C VAL A 623 -10.72 -53.10 10.28
N ARG A 624 -11.64 -53.40 9.35
CA ARG A 624 -12.43 -52.37 8.65
C ARG A 624 -13.42 -51.64 9.58
N MET A 625 -13.95 -52.31 10.60
CA MET A 625 -14.86 -51.70 11.58
C MET A 625 -14.12 -50.80 12.57
N ASP A 626 -12.94 -51.20 13.04
CA ASP A 626 -12.15 -50.36 13.96
C ASP A 626 -11.47 -49.18 13.26
N GLN A 627 -11.09 -49.32 11.98
CA GLN A 627 -10.72 -48.18 11.13
C GLN A 627 -11.88 -47.18 10.98
N MET A 628 -13.12 -47.65 10.74
CA MET A 628 -14.29 -46.75 10.72
C MET A 628 -14.52 -46.10 12.09
N ARG A 629 -14.42 -46.84 13.20
CA ARG A 629 -14.53 -46.28 14.56
C ARG A 629 -13.46 -45.22 14.84
N ALA A 630 -12.23 -45.39 14.37
CA ALA A 630 -11.18 -44.38 14.48
C ALA A 630 -11.53 -43.09 13.72
N VAL A 631 -12.03 -43.20 12.48
CA VAL A 631 -12.50 -42.06 11.69
C VAL A 631 -13.68 -41.34 12.36
N TYR A 632 -14.67 -42.08 12.88
CA TYR A 632 -15.78 -41.49 13.64
C TYR A 632 -15.32 -40.86 14.96
N LYS A 633 -14.37 -41.47 15.69
CA LYS A 633 -13.81 -40.91 16.93
C LYS A 633 -13.05 -39.60 16.67
N GLN A 634 -12.26 -39.53 15.60
CA GLN A 634 -11.58 -38.31 15.18
C GLN A 634 -12.59 -37.22 14.76
N ARG A 635 -13.54 -37.57 13.88
CA ARG A 635 -14.59 -36.65 13.40
C ARG A 635 -15.44 -36.11 14.55
N ASN A 636 -15.89 -36.97 15.47
CA ASN A 636 -16.68 -36.55 16.62
C ASN A 636 -15.88 -35.66 17.57
N ARG A 637 -14.58 -35.91 17.77
CA ARG A 637 -13.69 -35.02 18.55
C ARG A 637 -13.56 -33.64 17.87
N THR A 638 -13.42 -33.60 16.55
CA THR A 638 -13.40 -32.34 15.79
C THR A 638 -14.75 -31.60 15.89
N THR A 639 -15.88 -32.29 15.74
CA THR A 639 -17.22 -31.70 15.93
C THR A 639 -17.41 -31.16 17.36
N MET A 640 -16.96 -31.88 18.38
CA MET A 640 -17.02 -31.47 19.79
C MET A 640 -16.20 -30.20 20.05
N PHE A 641 -15.01 -30.06 19.46
CA PHE A 641 -14.25 -28.82 19.56
C PHE A 641 -14.96 -27.66 18.84
N TYR A 642 -15.55 -27.87 17.66
CA TYR A 642 -16.31 -26.81 16.99
C TYR A 642 -17.55 -26.35 17.78
N THR A 643 -18.35 -27.26 18.36
CA THR A 643 -19.48 -26.83 19.20
C THR A 643 -19.02 -26.13 20.48
N LEU A 644 -17.93 -26.58 21.11
CA LEU A 644 -17.34 -25.90 22.26
C LEU A 644 -16.86 -24.48 21.93
N SER A 645 -16.17 -24.30 20.80
CA SER A 645 -15.74 -22.98 20.32
C SER A 645 -16.92 -22.05 19.99
N ILE A 646 -18.01 -22.57 19.41
CA ILE A 646 -19.23 -21.79 19.15
C ILE A 646 -19.88 -21.35 20.47
N ILE A 647 -20.01 -22.24 21.45
CA ILE A 647 -20.60 -21.91 22.77
C ILE A 647 -19.77 -20.83 23.48
N LEU A 648 -18.44 -21.02 23.55
CA LEU A 648 -17.54 -20.05 24.18
C LEU A 648 -17.54 -18.71 23.45
N GLY A 649 -17.54 -18.71 22.11
CA GLY A 649 -17.63 -17.50 21.28
C GLY A 649 -18.94 -16.73 21.51
N THR A 650 -20.08 -17.41 21.54
CA THR A 650 -21.38 -16.79 21.82
C THR A 650 -21.45 -16.21 23.23
N VAL A 651 -20.93 -16.91 24.25
CA VAL A 651 -20.89 -16.39 25.63
C VAL A 651 -19.98 -15.16 25.73
N ALA A 652 -18.78 -15.20 25.13
CA ALA A 652 -17.86 -14.07 25.11
C ALA A 652 -18.44 -12.86 24.36
N PHE A 653 -19.11 -13.07 23.23
CA PHE A 653 -19.76 -12.01 22.46
C PHE A 653 -20.93 -11.39 23.24
N SER A 654 -21.79 -12.22 23.85
CA SER A 654 -22.88 -11.74 24.71
C SER A 654 -22.37 -10.89 25.87
N TYR A 655 -21.32 -11.34 26.57
CA TYR A 655 -20.72 -10.58 27.67
C TYR A 655 -20.04 -9.29 27.18
N GLY A 656 -19.32 -9.33 26.05
CA GLY A 656 -18.68 -8.17 25.43
C GLY A 656 -19.63 -7.15 24.81
N SER A 657 -20.86 -7.55 24.47
CA SER A 657 -21.85 -6.67 23.84
C SER A 657 -22.23 -5.47 24.72
N VAL A 658 -22.33 -5.66 26.04
CA VAL A 658 -22.73 -4.61 27.00
C VAL A 658 -21.68 -3.48 27.13
N PRO A 659 -20.38 -3.75 27.37
CA PRO A 659 -19.37 -2.69 27.36
C PRO A 659 -19.18 -2.08 25.98
N PHE A 660 -19.31 -2.85 24.89
CA PHE A 660 -19.23 -2.32 23.52
C PHE A 660 -20.38 -1.36 23.20
N TYR A 661 -21.62 -1.69 23.59
CA TYR A 661 -22.78 -0.82 23.48
C TYR A 661 -22.61 0.47 24.29
N LYS A 662 -22.13 0.36 25.54
CA LYS A 662 -21.82 1.54 26.38
C LYS A 662 -20.77 2.44 25.73
N MET A 663 -19.70 1.85 25.19
CA MET A 663 -18.65 2.59 24.48
C MET A 663 -19.21 3.35 23.29
N ILE A 664 -20.00 2.71 22.42
CA ILE A 664 -20.61 3.36 21.25
C ILE A 664 -21.55 4.50 21.67
N CYS A 665 -22.43 4.29 22.65
CA CYS A 665 -23.35 5.35 23.09
C CYS A 665 -22.58 6.55 23.68
N GLN A 666 -21.49 6.30 24.42
CA GLN A 666 -20.66 7.34 25.04
C GLN A 666 -19.75 8.10 24.05
N THR A 667 -19.42 7.54 22.88
CA THR A 667 -18.60 8.21 21.85
C THR A 667 -19.41 8.87 20.74
N THR A 668 -20.61 8.35 20.44
CA THR A 668 -21.47 8.84 19.34
C THR A 668 -22.62 9.74 19.79
N GLY A 669 -22.87 9.85 21.10
CA GLY A 669 -24.00 10.58 21.66
C GLY A 669 -25.36 9.89 21.48
N TRP A 670 -25.38 8.65 20.97
CA TRP A 670 -26.60 7.96 20.56
C TRP A 670 -27.55 7.74 21.75
N GLY A 671 -28.83 8.09 21.55
CA GLY A 671 -29.85 8.12 22.61
C GLY A 671 -29.88 9.41 23.44
N GLY A 672 -29.15 10.46 23.06
CA GLY A 672 -29.17 11.76 23.76
C GLY A 672 -28.36 11.78 25.07
N GLN A 673 -27.46 10.80 25.24
CA GLN A 673 -26.42 10.82 26.26
C GLN A 673 -25.24 11.64 25.74
N PRO A 674 -24.87 12.78 26.36
CA PRO A 674 -23.76 13.59 25.87
C PRO A 674 -22.40 12.89 26.07
N VAL A 675 -21.49 13.17 25.15
CA VAL A 675 -20.13 12.61 25.15
C VAL A 675 -19.35 13.17 26.34
N ARG A 676 -18.49 12.34 26.95
CA ARG A 676 -17.53 12.83 27.95
C ARG A 676 -16.47 13.66 27.24
N ALA A 677 -16.44 14.97 27.47
CA ALA A 677 -15.27 15.80 27.16
C ALA A 677 -14.03 15.13 27.76
N PRO A 678 -12.93 14.98 26.97
CA PRO A 678 -12.32 16.05 26.20
C PRO A 678 -12.39 15.90 24.68
N GLY A 679 -12.26 17.04 23.98
CA GLY A 679 -11.77 17.12 22.59
C GLY A 679 -12.55 16.33 21.53
N HIS A 680 -13.63 16.89 20.99
CA HIS A 680 -14.17 16.41 19.72
C HIS A 680 -13.22 16.77 18.56
N GLY A 681 -12.35 15.81 18.22
CA GLY A 681 -11.52 15.82 17.02
C GLY A 681 -10.01 15.77 17.28
N GLY A 682 -9.40 14.60 17.04
CA GLY A 682 -7.96 14.45 16.78
C GLY A 682 -7.02 14.52 18.00
N ALA A 683 -6.23 13.48 18.21
CA ALA A 683 -5.04 13.53 19.07
C ALA A 683 -3.86 14.21 18.34
N SER A 684 -4.07 15.43 17.83
CA SER A 684 -3.07 16.18 17.07
C SER A 684 -3.34 17.68 16.95
N ASP A 685 -3.96 18.32 17.94
CA ASP A 685 -3.83 19.77 18.15
C ASP A 685 -4.10 20.14 19.60
N ASP A 686 -3.15 20.80 20.28
CA ASP A 686 -3.36 21.43 21.60
C ASP A 686 -3.96 22.84 21.38
N GLY A 687 -4.95 22.90 20.48
CA GLY A 687 -5.55 24.10 19.90
C GLY A 687 -6.51 24.80 20.85
N ASP A 688 -5.94 25.40 21.90
CA ASP A 688 -6.52 26.37 22.85
C ASP A 688 -8.06 26.36 22.96
N LEU A 689 -8.55 25.75 24.05
CA LEU A 689 -9.98 25.65 24.38
C LEU A 689 -10.71 27.01 24.36
N THR A 690 -10.03 28.13 24.59
CA THR A 690 -10.63 29.47 24.54
C THR A 690 -11.16 29.84 23.16
N SER A 691 -10.61 29.25 22.08
CA SER A 691 -11.08 29.45 20.70
C SER A 691 -12.53 28.99 20.49
N ARG A 692 -12.95 27.90 21.14
CA ARG A 692 -14.32 27.36 21.08
C ARG A 692 -15.32 28.10 21.97
N LEU A 693 -14.84 28.98 22.84
CA LEU A 693 -15.64 29.78 23.80
C LEU A 693 -15.85 31.23 23.32
N GLN A 694 -15.61 31.49 22.02
CA GLN A 694 -15.90 32.78 21.38
C GLN A 694 -17.28 32.74 20.71
N PRO A 695 -18.19 33.67 21.01
CA PRO A 695 -19.54 33.65 20.45
C PRO A 695 -19.53 33.97 18.95
N VAL A 696 -20.20 33.16 18.14
CA VAL A 696 -20.29 33.38 16.69
C VAL A 696 -21.36 34.46 16.41
N GLU A 697 -20.94 35.72 16.34
CA GLU A 697 -21.84 36.89 16.23
C GLU A 697 -22.76 36.90 14.99
N GLY A 698 -22.42 36.13 13.94
CA GLY A 698 -23.25 35.95 12.75
C GLY A 698 -24.29 34.82 12.83
N ALA A 699 -24.35 34.07 13.93
CA ALA A 699 -25.21 32.89 14.08
C ALA A 699 -26.62 33.22 14.62
N LYS A 700 -27.58 32.31 14.42
CA LYS A 700 -28.87 32.34 15.13
C LYS A 700 -28.66 31.98 16.61
N ARG A 701 -29.28 32.72 17.53
CA ARG A 701 -29.39 32.28 18.93
C ARG A 701 -30.32 31.07 19.03
N ILE A 702 -29.85 30.02 19.68
CA ILE A 702 -30.52 28.75 19.92
C ILE A 702 -31.19 28.78 21.30
N ARG A 703 -32.45 28.35 21.37
CA ARG A 703 -33.22 28.29 22.62
C ARG A 703 -32.88 27.02 23.40
N VAL A 704 -32.25 27.15 24.56
CA VAL A 704 -32.04 26.04 25.50
C VAL A 704 -33.14 26.09 26.56
N THR A 705 -33.99 25.07 26.58
CA THR A 705 -35.06 24.88 27.57
C THR A 705 -34.64 23.89 28.66
N PHE A 706 -35.12 24.11 29.87
CA PHE A 706 -34.71 23.34 31.05
C PHE A 706 -35.88 22.55 31.63
N ASN A 707 -35.65 21.27 31.92
CA ASN A 707 -36.65 20.34 32.46
C ASN A 707 -36.08 19.59 33.67
N ALA A 708 -36.92 19.37 34.68
CA ALA A 708 -36.55 18.81 35.98
C ALA A 708 -37.56 17.75 36.41
N SER A 709 -37.06 16.64 36.93
CA SER A 709 -37.86 15.51 37.41
C SER A 709 -37.18 14.78 38.57
N VAL A 710 -37.97 14.08 39.37
CA VAL A 710 -37.51 13.22 40.48
C VAL A 710 -38.18 11.85 40.35
N SER A 711 -37.50 10.79 40.77
CA SER A 711 -38.14 9.49 40.99
C SER A 711 -39.13 9.56 42.16
N ASP A 712 -40.28 8.87 42.09
CA ASP A 712 -41.32 8.91 43.13
C ASP A 712 -40.84 8.47 44.54
N VAL A 713 -39.74 7.72 44.60
CA VAL A 713 -39.09 7.24 45.84
C VAL A 713 -38.18 8.30 46.49
N LEU A 714 -38.01 9.46 45.86
CA LEU A 714 -37.20 10.59 46.32
C LEU A 714 -38.11 11.77 46.71
N PRO A 715 -38.30 12.07 48.01
CA PRO A 715 -39.20 13.13 48.48
C PRO A 715 -38.57 14.52 48.33
N TRP A 716 -38.08 14.86 47.13
CA TRP A 716 -37.49 16.16 46.81
C TRP A 716 -38.42 16.96 45.90
N LYS A 717 -38.40 18.29 46.02
CA LYS A 717 -38.92 19.20 45.00
C LYS A 717 -37.73 19.74 44.22
N PHE A 718 -37.59 19.35 42.96
CA PHE A 718 -36.53 19.78 42.07
C PHE A 718 -37.13 20.51 40.87
N VAL A 719 -36.73 21.76 40.64
CA VAL A 719 -37.28 22.64 39.58
C VAL A 719 -36.19 23.52 38.97
N PRO A 720 -36.24 23.87 37.67
CA PRO A 720 -35.35 24.87 37.13
C PRO A 720 -35.84 26.26 37.54
N GLN A 721 -34.93 27.16 37.92
CA GLN A 721 -35.27 28.57 38.15
C GLN A 721 -35.57 29.29 36.82
N GLN A 722 -34.84 28.92 35.78
CA GLN A 722 -34.92 29.49 34.43
C GLN A 722 -35.66 28.51 33.51
N ARG A 723 -36.68 28.94 32.76
CA ARG A 723 -37.41 28.04 31.82
C ARG A 723 -36.72 27.89 30.45
N GLU A 724 -36.23 29.01 29.90
CA GLU A 724 -35.40 29.03 28.71
C GLU A 724 -34.29 30.07 28.81
N VAL A 725 -33.17 29.82 28.15
CA VAL A 725 -32.09 30.78 27.84
C VAL A 725 -31.82 30.72 26.33
N ARG A 726 -31.32 31.80 25.73
CA ARG A 726 -31.00 31.83 24.28
C ARG A 726 -29.55 32.20 24.05
N VAL A 727 -28.74 31.23 23.61
CA VAL A 727 -27.29 31.37 23.39
C VAL A 727 -26.92 31.32 21.91
N LEU A 728 -25.88 32.03 21.51
CA LEU A 728 -25.14 31.78 20.28
C LEU A 728 -24.27 30.52 20.45
N PRO A 729 -23.93 29.80 19.38
CA PRO A 729 -22.80 28.87 19.40
C PRO A 729 -21.52 29.59 19.85
N GLY A 730 -20.76 28.97 20.74
CA GLY A 730 -19.59 29.54 21.43
C GLY A 730 -19.91 30.45 22.63
N GLU A 731 -21.15 30.90 22.81
CA GLU A 731 -21.55 31.69 24.00
C GLU A 731 -21.74 30.75 25.21
N THR A 732 -21.09 31.08 26.33
CA THR A 732 -21.26 30.35 27.59
C THR A 732 -22.47 30.86 28.37
N ALA A 733 -23.17 29.95 29.07
CA ALA A 733 -24.34 30.29 29.87
C ALA A 733 -24.41 29.49 31.17
N LEU A 734 -25.03 30.11 32.18
CA LEU A 734 -25.20 29.58 33.53
C LEU A 734 -26.70 29.46 33.87
N ALA A 735 -27.16 28.23 34.03
CA ALA A 735 -28.53 27.92 34.48
C ALA A 735 -28.52 27.43 35.93
N PHE A 736 -29.62 27.67 36.66
CA PHE A 736 -29.80 27.24 38.04
C PHE A 736 -31.03 26.35 38.21
N TYR A 737 -30.90 25.33 39.03
CA TYR A 737 -32.00 24.49 39.49
C TYR A 737 -32.06 24.49 41.02
N THR A 738 -33.25 24.64 41.59
CA THR A 738 -33.48 24.55 43.02
C THR A 738 -33.90 23.14 43.39
N ALA A 739 -33.23 22.52 44.36
CA ALA A 739 -33.65 21.28 45.00
C ALA A 739 -33.97 21.53 46.48
N THR A 740 -35.18 21.15 46.91
CA THR A 740 -35.61 21.14 48.31
C THR A 740 -35.86 19.71 48.76
N ASN A 741 -35.19 19.26 49.82
CA ASN A 741 -35.53 18.02 50.51
C ASN A 741 -36.79 18.23 51.38
N LYS A 742 -37.80 17.37 51.23
CA LYS A 742 -39.07 17.45 52.00
C LYS A 742 -39.19 16.40 53.11
N SER A 743 -38.21 15.51 53.28
CA SER A 743 -38.22 14.57 54.42
C SER A 743 -37.61 15.17 55.69
N ASP A 744 -37.98 14.55 56.80
CA ASP A 744 -37.41 14.62 58.14
C ASP A 744 -36.00 13.99 58.25
N GLN A 745 -35.54 13.35 57.16
CA GLN A 745 -34.24 12.68 57.08
C GLN A 745 -33.38 13.25 55.95
N ASP A 746 -32.07 13.22 56.17
CA ASP A 746 -31.05 13.49 55.16
C ASP A 746 -31.11 12.43 54.05
N ILE A 747 -31.01 12.85 52.79
CA ILE A 747 -31.04 11.95 51.64
C ILE A 747 -29.89 12.28 50.69
N ILE A 748 -29.29 11.25 50.11
CA ILE A 748 -28.34 11.36 49.01
C ILE A 748 -29.10 11.11 47.69
N GLY A 749 -29.04 12.09 46.79
CA GLY A 749 -29.58 12.03 45.44
C GLY A 749 -28.48 12.02 44.39
N VAL A 750 -28.71 11.29 43.30
CA VAL A 750 -27.84 11.30 42.11
C VAL A 750 -28.66 11.71 40.89
N ALA A 751 -28.14 12.69 40.14
CA ALA A 751 -28.78 13.18 38.92
C ALA A 751 -28.24 12.48 37.67
N THR A 752 -29.15 12.06 36.79
CA THR A 752 -28.84 11.76 35.37
C THR A 752 -29.46 12.83 34.47
N TYR A 753 -29.00 12.90 33.22
CA TYR A 753 -29.49 13.88 32.27
C TYR A 753 -29.48 13.40 30.82
N SER A 754 -30.24 14.09 29.98
CA SER A 754 -30.31 13.89 28.54
C SER A 754 -30.47 15.21 27.79
N VAL A 755 -30.05 15.22 26.52
CA VAL A 755 -30.19 16.35 25.61
C VAL A 755 -31.07 15.95 24.42
N THR A 756 -32.09 16.75 24.14
CA THR A 756 -33.08 16.50 23.08
C THR A 756 -33.16 17.72 22.14
N PRO A 757 -33.16 17.57 20.80
CA PRO A 757 -33.00 16.34 20.03
C PRO A 757 -31.64 15.67 20.23
N GLY A 758 -31.58 14.34 20.14
CA GLY A 758 -30.35 13.58 20.45
C GLY A 758 -29.15 13.92 19.56
N GLN A 759 -29.38 14.40 18.33
CA GLN A 759 -28.30 14.86 17.44
C GLN A 759 -27.55 16.11 17.94
N VAL A 760 -28.10 16.83 18.93
CA VAL A 760 -27.42 17.96 19.60
C VAL A 760 -26.43 17.48 20.67
N ALA A 761 -26.55 16.25 21.17
CA ALA A 761 -25.78 15.75 22.30
C ALA A 761 -24.23 15.78 22.14
N PRO A 762 -23.63 15.65 20.93
CA PRO A 762 -22.19 15.87 20.73
C PRO A 762 -21.76 17.34 20.83
N TYR A 763 -22.67 18.27 20.55
CA TYR A 763 -22.41 19.72 20.53
C TYR A 763 -22.77 20.43 21.84
N PHE A 764 -23.44 19.75 22.78
CA PHE A 764 -23.83 20.29 24.08
C PHE A 764 -22.70 20.09 25.11
N SER A 765 -21.75 21.03 25.16
CA SER A 765 -20.59 20.97 26.05
C SER A 765 -20.90 21.59 27.41
N LYS A 766 -20.63 20.86 28.49
CA LYS A 766 -21.10 21.20 29.84
C LYS A 766 -19.96 21.20 30.86
N ILE A 767 -19.52 22.40 31.22
CA ILE A 767 -18.27 22.71 31.92
C ILE A 767 -18.34 22.39 33.42
N GLN A 768 -19.47 22.64 34.10
CA GLN A 768 -19.67 22.33 35.53
C GLN A 768 -21.09 21.84 35.82
N CYS A 769 -21.26 20.95 36.81
CA CYS A 769 -22.57 20.37 37.19
C CYS A 769 -22.52 19.55 38.49
N PHE A 770 -23.64 19.51 39.21
CA PHE A 770 -23.96 18.60 40.33
C PHE A 770 -24.12 17.11 39.96
N CYS A 771 -23.47 16.65 38.89
CA CYS A 771 -24.04 15.60 38.02
C CYS A 771 -23.06 14.44 37.82
N PHE A 772 -23.47 13.24 38.24
CA PHE A 772 -22.60 12.11 38.64
C PHE A 772 -21.84 12.30 39.96
N GLU A 773 -22.09 13.38 40.70
CA GLU A 773 -21.64 13.56 42.08
C GLU A 773 -22.81 13.34 43.06
N GLU A 774 -22.50 12.82 44.25
CA GLU A 774 -23.49 12.46 45.27
C GLU A 774 -23.98 13.69 46.03
N GLN A 775 -25.18 14.19 45.70
CA GLN A 775 -25.75 15.36 46.36
C GLN A 775 -26.46 14.92 47.65
N ARG A 776 -25.83 15.17 48.80
CA ARG A 776 -26.51 15.07 50.11
C ARG A 776 -27.30 16.36 50.36
N LEU A 777 -28.61 16.25 50.55
CA LEU A 777 -29.42 17.30 51.15
C LEU A 777 -29.91 16.84 52.52
N ASN A 778 -29.71 17.68 53.53
CA ASN A 778 -30.15 17.42 54.89
C ASN A 778 -31.68 17.59 55.01
N ALA A 779 -32.26 17.18 56.13
CA ALA A 779 -33.69 17.30 56.38
C ALA A 779 -34.19 18.76 56.19
N GLY A 780 -35.21 18.96 55.34
CA GLY A 780 -35.78 20.29 55.04
C GLY A 780 -34.90 21.24 54.21
N GLU A 781 -33.66 20.87 53.86
CA GLU A 781 -32.70 21.77 53.21
C GLU A 781 -33.11 22.15 51.78
N THR A 782 -32.76 23.37 51.35
CA THR A 782 -32.92 23.84 49.98
C THR A 782 -31.61 24.40 49.43
N VAL A 783 -31.18 23.90 48.27
CA VAL A 783 -29.93 24.28 47.60
C VAL A 783 -30.20 24.64 46.14
N ASP A 784 -29.57 25.72 45.69
CA ASP A 784 -29.51 26.11 44.28
C ASP A 784 -28.25 25.53 43.63
N MET A 785 -28.44 24.73 42.60
CA MET A 785 -27.37 23.97 41.94
C MET A 785 -27.11 24.55 40.53
N PRO A 786 -25.91 25.07 40.25
CA PRO A 786 -25.56 25.65 38.96
C PRO A 786 -25.26 24.57 37.90
N VAL A 787 -25.52 24.93 36.64
CA VAL A 787 -25.11 24.20 35.44
C VAL A 787 -24.48 25.19 34.47
N PHE A 788 -23.17 25.06 34.23
CA PHE A 788 -22.43 25.92 33.31
C PHE A 788 -22.15 25.17 32.00
N PHE A 789 -22.54 25.76 30.86
CA PHE A 789 -22.53 25.07 29.56
C PHE A 789 -22.30 26.05 28.38
N TYR A 790 -22.02 25.49 27.20
CA TYR A 790 -22.04 26.18 25.91
C TYR A 790 -22.49 25.22 24.80
N LEU A 791 -22.76 25.75 23.61
CA LEU A 791 -22.97 24.97 22.40
C LEU A 791 -21.75 25.13 21.49
N ASP A 792 -21.15 24.03 21.06
CA ASP A 792 -19.92 24.08 20.25
C ASP A 792 -20.18 24.69 18.85
N PRO A 793 -19.39 25.71 18.41
CA PRO A 793 -19.51 26.33 17.09
C PRO A 793 -19.54 25.36 15.90
N ASP A 794 -18.91 24.18 15.99
CA ASP A 794 -18.90 23.17 14.92
C ASP A 794 -20.31 22.71 14.52
N MET A 795 -21.32 22.91 15.38
CA MET A 795 -22.73 22.63 15.06
C MET A 795 -23.27 23.40 13.85
N LEU A 796 -22.64 24.52 13.48
CA LEU A 796 -23.01 25.32 12.30
C LEU A 796 -22.58 24.68 10.98
N ASN A 797 -21.59 23.78 11.03
CA ASN A 797 -21.02 23.11 9.86
C ASN A 797 -21.70 21.76 9.56
N ASP A 798 -22.44 21.17 10.52
CA ASP A 798 -23.12 19.89 10.33
C ASP A 798 -24.49 20.04 9.65
N LEU A 799 -24.67 19.30 8.55
CA LEU A 799 -25.92 19.19 7.81
C LEU A 799 -27.07 18.62 8.67
N ASN A 800 -26.79 17.78 9.67
CA ASN A 800 -27.82 17.21 10.55
C ASN A 800 -28.35 18.22 11.59
N MET A 801 -27.63 19.32 11.83
CA MET A 801 -28.02 20.38 12.77
C MET A 801 -28.91 21.45 12.12
N LYS A 802 -29.09 21.38 10.80
CA LYS A 802 -29.86 22.34 10.01
C LYS A 802 -31.35 22.35 10.40
N GLY A 803 -31.77 23.47 10.98
CA GLY A 803 -33.17 23.69 11.40
C GLY A 803 -33.45 23.43 12.88
N ILE A 804 -32.44 23.08 13.68
CA ILE A 804 -32.59 23.00 15.14
C ILE A 804 -32.52 24.40 15.74
N GLU A 805 -33.67 24.93 16.18
CA GLU A 805 -33.76 26.22 16.87
C GLU A 805 -34.03 26.08 18.38
N THR A 806 -34.21 24.85 18.87
CA THR A 806 -34.51 24.56 20.29
C THR A 806 -33.87 23.26 20.75
N VAL A 807 -33.31 23.29 21.96
CA VAL A 807 -32.60 22.20 22.63
C VAL A 807 -33.18 22.08 24.04
N THR A 808 -33.54 20.89 24.48
CA THR A 808 -34.06 20.64 25.84
C THR A 808 -33.04 19.86 26.65
N LEU A 809 -32.57 20.46 27.75
CA LEU A 809 -31.73 19.82 28.76
C LEU A 809 -32.65 19.30 29.87
N SER A 810 -32.74 17.98 30.01
CA SER A 810 -33.61 17.32 30.99
C SER A 810 -32.80 16.63 32.08
N TYR A 811 -33.12 16.92 33.35
CA TYR A 811 -32.54 16.26 34.52
C TYR A 811 -33.57 15.38 35.24
N THR A 812 -33.11 14.22 35.72
CA THR A 812 -33.86 13.33 36.60
C THR A 812 -33.00 12.95 37.80
N PHE A 813 -33.49 13.23 39.01
CA PHE A 813 -32.86 12.82 40.26
C PHE A 813 -33.42 11.50 40.77
N PHE A 814 -32.53 10.62 41.25
CA PHE A 814 -32.85 9.33 41.85
C PHE A 814 -32.29 9.25 43.28
N LYS A 815 -33.02 8.58 44.18
CA LYS A 815 -32.51 8.29 45.54
C LYS A 815 -31.38 7.26 45.48
N ALA A 816 -30.20 7.62 45.97
CA ALA A 816 -29.10 6.68 46.12
C ALA A 816 -29.41 5.69 47.26
N LYS A 817 -28.96 4.45 47.12
CA LYS A 817 -29.06 3.42 48.16
C LYS A 817 -27.79 2.58 48.17
N TYR A 818 -27.15 2.49 49.32
CA TYR A 818 -25.93 1.71 49.52
C TYR A 818 -26.29 0.36 50.17
N ASP A 819 -25.47 -0.66 49.94
CA ASP A 819 -25.47 -1.86 50.79
C ASP A 819 -24.67 -1.62 52.08
N ASN A 820 -24.72 -2.59 52.99
CA ASN A 820 -23.99 -2.52 54.28
C ASN A 820 -22.45 -2.52 54.11
N ASN A 821 -21.94 -2.69 52.89
CA ASN A 821 -20.53 -2.70 52.54
C ASN A 821 -20.12 -1.41 51.77
N GLY A 822 -21.03 -0.44 51.62
CA GLY A 822 -20.78 0.85 50.96
C GLY A 822 -20.98 0.88 49.44
N ASN A 823 -21.46 -0.20 48.81
CA ASN A 823 -21.62 -0.24 47.35
C ASN A 823 -22.96 0.34 46.89
N PHE A 824 -22.95 1.13 45.81
CA PHE A 824 -24.16 1.66 45.19
C PHE A 824 -25.04 0.54 44.61
N LYS A 825 -26.28 0.45 45.10
CA LYS A 825 -27.29 -0.51 44.64
C LYS A 825 -28.40 0.21 43.87
N ALA A 826 -28.29 0.19 42.54
CA ALA A 826 -29.33 0.70 41.65
C ALA A 826 -30.69 0.04 41.97
N ILE A 827 -31.73 0.87 42.06
CA ILE A 827 -33.10 0.40 42.26
C ILE A 827 -33.57 -0.21 40.92
N ALA A 828 -33.86 -1.50 40.92
CA ALA A 828 -34.56 -2.13 39.79
C ALA A 828 -35.97 -1.54 39.70
N GLN A 829 -36.37 -1.11 38.50
CA GLN A 829 -37.75 -0.70 38.24
C GLN A 829 -38.68 -1.91 38.44
N SER A 830 -39.71 -1.72 39.27
CA SER A 830 -40.74 -2.69 39.62
C SER A 830 -42.04 -2.41 38.85
#